data_AF-A0A8J4WXB8-F1
#
_entry.id   AF-A0A8J4WXB8-F1
#
_cell.length_a   1.000
_cell.length_b   1.000
_cell.length_c   1.000
_cell.angle_alpha   90.00
_cell.angle_beta   90.00
_cell.angle_gamma   90.00
#
_symmetry.space_group_name_H-M   'P 1'
#
loop_
_entity.id
_entity.type
_entity.pdbx_description
1 polymer ?
#
loop_
_entity_poly.entity_id
_entity_poly.type
_entity_poly.pdbx_seq_one_letter_code
_entity_poly.pdbx_strand_id
1 'polypeptide(L)'
;MKKIVKEYERAVIFRLGRLLGGAKGPGIFWIVPCVDTFRKVDLRTVSFNIPPQELNSVTIMVDGVVYYRVFNPTISITKVEDANLATQMLAQTTLRNMLGTKSLADILRDREEMAEQMEEVLYSASKNWGIKVERVELKDVKLPPTLQRAMAAEAEATREARAKVIAAEGEMKSSCALKEAADVMSESPAALQLRYLQTLAEIATERNSTVVFPIPMDLITSFMRNSTGWNRCVLGRGEDDVSEGKILTFPGSLLGSQMKLFSGFIPFQWPESPALRPSPVQLNTTPDGAAFASRYVTGELLGEGGFGSVYAGVRKADGKSVAIKYVAKSACKEYISKISFTAVDEGLFDAQVTGCRRRSTGGNIFSSPECPFLLPAFPPVMMDLWRFMVVLGVVLLARGLERNSEDKQCDNFSDLDFHEAFIGTSLYVRLLLYTRANLDCGHELPHQDFTHVPLFHVTRPTTFVIHGYRPTGAPPIWIDHITRLLAAQADMNILVVDWNRGAANFNYFTAVANTRHTAANITAFIHRMTDEGACLDSIHLIGVSLGAHVAGFIGAMLGGRVGRITGLDPAGPMFAGVPPEERLDPSDAQFVDVLHTDMNSFGLSGANGHIDFYANGGLDQPGCPKTIFSGKAYFVCDHQRSVFLYLCSLNHTCPLTAYPCSSYTDFINGQCLQCEAFKPSSCPVLGNVLQYTTVSVEMGYDLSQWRDKLLKLGQTKVYFSTTAEPPYRKTSYIVDTLTWNQYLRWGIVILHLHSGKNVTEARIDHKLLRFEQHTNMKLLAQFDEDLYPVEKISLRVVTGNVIGPRYKIRLLRIMITPLDLPERPPLCRYDLVMEENTEVTFKPVLCDESHL
;
A
#
# COMPACT_ATOMS: atom_id res chain seq x y z
N MET A 1 31.07 -17.91 -39.74
CA MET A 1 30.13 -16.81 -40.03
C MET A 1 30.79 -15.48 -39.67
N LYS A 2 30.53 -14.40 -40.43
CA LYS A 2 30.88 -13.02 -40.02
C LYS A 2 29.84 -12.51 -39.02
N LYS A 3 30.23 -11.80 -37.97
CA LYS A 3 29.34 -11.05 -37.08
C LYS A 3 29.87 -9.62 -36.88
N ILE A 4 28.96 -8.69 -36.64
CA ILE A 4 29.25 -7.26 -36.41
C ILE A 4 28.87 -6.88 -34.98
N VAL A 5 29.76 -6.14 -34.31
CA VAL A 5 29.58 -5.55 -32.97
C VAL A 5 29.76 -4.05 -33.09
N LYS A 6 28.84 -3.29 -32.47
CA LYS A 6 28.82 -1.82 -32.55
C LYS A 6 29.93 -1.20 -31.69
N GLU A 7 30.22 0.07 -31.90
CA GLU A 7 31.32 0.79 -31.22
C GLU A 7 31.27 0.68 -29.67
N TYR A 8 30.08 0.72 -29.09
CA TYR A 8 29.84 0.60 -27.66
C TYR A 8 29.62 -0.84 -27.15
N GLU A 9 29.56 -1.84 -28.03
CA GLU A 9 29.40 -3.25 -27.69
C GLU A 9 30.77 -3.96 -27.65
N ARG A 10 30.90 -5.04 -26.87
CA ARG A 10 32.05 -5.97 -26.92
C ARG A 10 31.55 -7.41 -27.01
N ALA A 11 32.31 -8.28 -27.67
CA ALA A 11 31.98 -9.71 -27.78
C ALA A 11 32.87 -10.58 -26.88
N VAL A 12 32.26 -11.27 -25.92
CA VAL A 12 32.89 -12.36 -25.17
C VAL A 12 32.62 -13.65 -25.93
N ILE A 13 33.66 -14.38 -26.31
CA ILE A 13 33.56 -15.57 -27.18
C ILE A 13 33.97 -16.81 -26.39
N PHE A 14 33.22 -17.90 -26.53
CA PHE A 14 33.50 -19.20 -25.93
C PHE A 14 33.60 -20.26 -27.04
N ARG A 15 34.68 -21.05 -27.03
CA ARG A 15 34.90 -22.19 -27.93
C ARG A 15 34.85 -23.47 -27.13
N LEU A 16 33.90 -24.36 -27.44
CA LEU A 16 33.70 -25.61 -26.67
C LEU A 16 33.61 -25.35 -25.14
N GLY A 17 32.87 -24.31 -24.75
CA GLY A 17 32.73 -23.86 -23.35
C GLY A 17 33.91 -23.07 -22.77
N ARG A 18 35.08 -23.01 -23.43
CA ARG A 18 36.26 -22.28 -22.94
C ARG A 18 36.31 -20.85 -23.48
N LEU A 19 36.58 -19.88 -22.60
CA LEU A 19 36.74 -18.47 -22.96
C LEU A 19 37.92 -18.26 -23.94
N LEU A 20 37.66 -17.60 -25.07
CA LEU A 20 38.61 -17.41 -26.17
C LEU A 20 39.45 -16.11 -26.03
N GLY A 21 40.17 -16.00 -24.91
CA GLY A 21 40.95 -14.82 -24.54
C GLY A 21 40.09 -13.67 -24.01
N GLY A 22 40.57 -12.43 -24.12
CA GLY A 22 39.80 -11.25 -23.73
C GLY A 22 38.68 -10.91 -24.72
N ALA A 23 37.65 -10.18 -24.24
CA ALA A 23 36.55 -9.70 -25.06
C ALA A 23 37.04 -8.91 -26.29
N LYS A 24 36.43 -9.17 -27.45
CA LYS A 24 36.77 -8.51 -28.72
C LYS A 24 36.15 -7.11 -28.80
N GLY A 25 36.91 -6.22 -29.43
CA GLY A 25 36.51 -4.85 -29.77
C GLY A 25 35.39 -4.77 -30.81
N PRO A 26 35.03 -3.55 -31.23
CA PRO A 26 33.98 -3.31 -32.21
C PRO A 26 34.42 -3.69 -33.64
N GLY A 27 33.45 -3.76 -34.55
CA GLY A 27 33.66 -4.10 -35.96
C GLY A 27 33.33 -5.56 -36.29
N ILE A 28 34.02 -6.10 -37.31
CA ILE A 28 33.77 -7.45 -37.85
C ILE A 28 34.70 -8.46 -37.20
N PHE A 29 34.13 -9.56 -36.70
CA PHE A 29 34.90 -10.73 -36.27
C PHE A 29 34.28 -12.03 -36.82
N TRP A 30 35.07 -13.10 -36.77
CA TRP A 30 34.72 -14.41 -37.28
C TRP A 30 34.42 -15.37 -36.14
N ILE A 31 33.33 -16.12 -36.29
CA ILE A 31 32.96 -17.24 -35.41
C ILE A 31 32.80 -18.53 -36.23
N VAL A 32 33.26 -19.65 -35.68
CA VAL A 32 33.06 -20.99 -36.25
C VAL A 32 31.66 -21.48 -35.83
N PRO A 33 30.74 -21.75 -36.77
CA PRO A 33 29.41 -22.24 -36.42
C PRO A 33 29.50 -23.59 -35.71
N CYS A 34 28.52 -23.89 -34.85
CA CYS A 34 28.43 -25.08 -33.97
C CYS A 34 29.53 -25.21 -32.90
N VAL A 35 30.68 -24.54 -33.05
CA VAL A 35 31.86 -24.68 -32.15
C VAL A 35 32.06 -23.44 -31.26
N ASP A 36 31.76 -22.24 -31.79
CA ASP A 36 31.87 -20.96 -31.07
C ASP A 36 30.49 -20.42 -30.69
N THR A 37 30.31 -20.08 -29.41
CA THR A 37 29.22 -19.22 -28.93
C THR A 37 29.78 -17.86 -28.52
N PHE A 38 28.93 -16.83 -28.48
CA PHE A 38 29.36 -15.50 -28.04
C PHE A 38 28.23 -14.76 -27.32
N ARG A 39 28.60 -13.90 -26.37
CA ARG A 39 27.71 -12.94 -25.71
C ARG A 39 28.15 -11.53 -26.07
N LYS A 40 27.19 -10.66 -26.41
CA LYS A 40 27.41 -9.22 -26.54
C LYS A 40 27.21 -8.55 -25.19
N VAL A 41 28.07 -7.59 -24.87
CA VAL A 41 27.98 -6.77 -23.64
C VAL A 41 28.08 -5.30 -24.05
N ASP A 42 27.21 -4.45 -23.53
CA ASP A 42 27.25 -3.00 -23.74
C ASP A 42 28.16 -2.34 -22.68
N LEU A 43 28.94 -1.34 -23.08
CA LEU A 43 29.84 -0.59 -22.19
C LEU A 43 29.29 0.79 -21.77
N ARG A 44 28.10 1.17 -22.25
CA ARG A 44 27.48 2.47 -21.91
C ARG A 44 27.01 2.50 -20.46
N THR A 45 26.99 3.70 -19.90
CA THR A 45 26.35 3.97 -18.60
C THR A 45 24.84 3.77 -18.73
N VAL A 46 24.32 2.88 -17.89
CA VAL A 46 22.90 2.59 -17.70
C VAL A 46 22.50 2.98 -16.29
N SER A 47 21.23 3.26 -16.07
CA SER A 47 20.70 3.56 -14.74
C SER A 47 19.48 2.71 -14.43
N PHE A 48 19.26 2.47 -13.13
CA PHE A 48 18.07 1.83 -12.61
C PHE A 48 17.57 2.57 -11.38
N ASN A 49 16.26 2.53 -11.16
CA ASN A 49 15.67 2.96 -9.90
C ASN A 49 15.81 1.84 -8.87
N ILE A 50 16.27 2.16 -7.67
CA ILE A 50 16.14 1.27 -6.51
C ILE A 50 14.67 1.34 -6.08
N PRO A 51 13.98 0.20 -5.83
CA PRO A 51 12.60 0.23 -5.35
C PRO A 51 12.51 0.90 -3.96
N PRO A 52 11.41 1.63 -3.65
CA PRO A 52 11.25 2.31 -2.37
C PRO A 52 11.49 1.36 -1.19
N GLN A 53 12.36 1.72 -0.26
CA GLN A 53 12.56 0.97 0.98
C GLN A 53 11.74 1.57 2.12
N GLU A 54 11.14 0.72 2.95
CA GLU A 54 10.41 1.07 4.18
C GLU A 54 11.20 0.69 5.44
N LEU A 55 10.96 1.38 6.56
CA LEU A 55 11.66 1.15 7.83
C LEU A 55 10.72 1.03 9.04
N ASN A 56 11.10 0.17 10.00
CA ASN A 56 10.27 -0.16 11.16
C ASN A 56 10.35 0.88 12.28
N SER A 57 9.55 1.92 12.17
CA SER A 57 8.98 2.74 13.27
C SER A 57 8.09 3.85 12.70
N VAL A 58 8.40 4.28 11.48
CA VAL A 58 7.64 5.21 10.65
C VAL A 58 7.76 4.72 9.21
N THR A 59 6.65 4.60 8.46
CA THR A 59 6.63 4.18 7.06
C THR A 59 7.17 5.27 6.11
N ILE A 60 8.47 5.49 6.22
CA ILE A 60 9.28 6.38 5.39
C ILE A 60 9.62 5.62 4.11
N MET A 61 9.24 6.15 2.94
CA MET A 61 9.66 5.60 1.65
C MET A 61 10.85 6.41 1.11
N VAL A 62 11.98 5.74 0.87
CA VAL A 62 13.15 6.33 0.21
C VAL A 62 13.42 5.64 -1.11
N ASP A 63 13.36 6.42 -2.19
CA ASP A 63 13.69 6.00 -3.57
C ASP A 63 15.16 6.36 -3.88
N GLY A 64 15.77 5.71 -4.88
CA GLY A 64 17.10 6.08 -5.36
C GLY A 64 17.36 5.68 -6.81
N VAL A 65 18.48 6.15 -7.37
CA VAL A 65 18.95 5.82 -8.73
C VAL A 65 20.44 5.52 -8.68
N VAL A 66 20.86 4.42 -9.30
CA VAL A 66 22.28 4.08 -9.46
C VAL A 66 22.64 4.16 -10.94
N TYR A 67 23.75 4.84 -11.25
CA TYR A 67 24.33 4.92 -12.59
C TYR A 67 25.59 4.05 -12.61
N TYR A 68 25.64 3.09 -13.52
CA TYR A 68 26.77 2.16 -13.63
C TYR A 68 27.03 1.77 -15.08
N ARG A 69 28.21 1.22 -15.34
CA ARG A 69 28.54 0.55 -16.60
C ARG A 69 29.44 -0.65 -16.40
N VAL A 70 29.42 -1.55 -17.36
CA VAL A 70 30.42 -2.62 -17.45
C VAL A 70 31.76 -2.02 -17.91
N PHE A 71 32.80 -2.15 -17.09
CA PHE A 71 34.17 -1.79 -17.49
C PHE A 71 34.97 -3.01 -17.96
N ASN A 72 34.66 -4.20 -17.46
CA ASN A 72 35.27 -5.46 -17.90
C ASN A 72 34.20 -6.48 -18.31
N PRO A 73 33.82 -6.53 -19.60
CA PRO A 73 32.79 -7.45 -20.09
C PRO A 73 33.19 -8.93 -19.98
N THR A 74 34.49 -9.23 -19.92
CA THR A 74 34.96 -10.61 -19.71
C THR A 74 34.60 -11.09 -18.31
N ILE A 75 34.85 -10.26 -17.28
CA ILE A 75 34.53 -10.59 -15.88
C ILE A 75 33.01 -10.62 -15.66
N SER A 76 32.29 -9.66 -16.23
CA SER A 76 30.82 -9.53 -16.14
C SER A 76 30.01 -10.72 -16.67
N ILE A 77 30.64 -11.63 -17.43
CA ILE A 77 29.99 -12.85 -17.96
C ILE A 77 30.61 -14.13 -17.36
N THR A 78 31.67 -14.02 -16.55
CA THR A 78 32.44 -15.19 -16.04
C THR A 78 32.55 -15.31 -14.53
N LYS A 79 32.31 -14.23 -13.76
CA LYS A 79 32.34 -14.25 -12.28
C LYS A 79 30.97 -14.16 -11.60
N VAL A 80 29.90 -13.95 -12.36
CA VAL A 80 28.53 -13.81 -11.87
C VAL A 80 27.57 -14.19 -13.01
N GLU A 81 26.40 -14.70 -12.67
CA GLU A 81 25.38 -15.17 -13.63
C GLU A 81 24.74 -14.00 -14.39
N ASP A 82 24.25 -13.00 -13.66
CA ASP A 82 23.88 -11.68 -14.20
C ASP A 82 24.46 -10.57 -13.31
N ALA A 83 25.43 -9.83 -13.84
CA ALA A 83 26.09 -8.73 -13.13
C ALA A 83 25.16 -7.54 -12.87
N ASN A 84 24.17 -7.31 -13.75
CA ASN A 84 23.20 -6.23 -13.63
C ASN A 84 22.24 -6.53 -12.47
N LEU A 85 21.66 -7.74 -12.47
CA LEU A 85 20.74 -8.20 -11.41
C LEU A 85 21.44 -8.25 -10.04
N ALA A 86 22.68 -8.76 -9.98
CA ALA A 86 23.47 -8.76 -8.75
C ALA A 86 23.74 -7.34 -8.23
N THR A 87 24.02 -6.38 -9.12
CA THR A 87 24.22 -4.97 -8.73
C THR A 87 22.91 -4.30 -8.27
N GLN A 88 21.76 -4.68 -8.85
CA GLN A 88 20.44 -4.20 -8.40
C GLN A 88 20.09 -4.72 -6.99
N MET A 89 20.24 -6.03 -6.76
CA MET A 89 20.01 -6.64 -5.45
C MET A 89 20.95 -6.09 -4.37
N LEU A 90 22.22 -5.86 -4.72
CA LEU A 90 23.19 -5.22 -3.83
C LEU A 90 22.78 -3.78 -3.50
N ALA A 91 22.40 -2.97 -4.49
CA ALA A 91 21.94 -1.59 -4.27
C ALA A 91 20.73 -1.52 -3.33
N GLN A 92 19.74 -2.38 -3.53
CA GLN A 92 18.59 -2.48 -2.63
C GLN A 92 19.00 -2.85 -1.20
N THR A 93 19.91 -3.81 -1.04
CA THR A 93 20.39 -4.29 0.26
C THR A 93 21.20 -3.22 0.99
N THR A 94 22.11 -2.53 0.29
CA THR A 94 22.90 -1.42 0.87
C THR A 94 22.00 -0.28 1.33
N LEU A 95 21.04 0.15 0.50
CA LEU A 95 20.08 1.20 0.88
C LEU A 95 19.30 0.82 2.14
N ARG A 96 18.77 -0.41 2.20
CA ARG A 96 18.02 -0.91 3.37
C ARG A 96 18.88 -0.93 4.64
N ASN A 97 20.14 -1.35 4.55
CA ASN A 97 21.06 -1.38 5.69
C ASN A 97 21.44 0.02 6.19
N MET A 98 21.66 0.97 5.28
CA MET A 98 21.98 2.36 5.65
C MET A 98 20.78 3.06 6.30
N LEU A 99 19.57 2.90 5.74
CA LEU A 99 18.35 3.42 6.36
C LEU A 99 18.10 2.78 7.73
N GLY A 100 18.43 1.50 7.92
CA GLY A 100 18.32 0.80 9.20
C GLY A 100 19.34 1.18 10.28
N THR A 101 20.31 2.06 9.98
CA THR A 101 21.38 2.45 10.93
C THR A 101 21.48 3.95 11.20
N LYS A 102 20.71 4.78 10.48
CA LYS A 102 20.63 6.24 10.66
C LYS A 102 19.23 6.64 11.16
N SER A 103 19.09 7.76 11.87
CA SER A 103 17.75 8.26 12.27
C SER A 103 17.07 9.00 11.11
N LEU A 104 15.75 9.20 11.18
CA LEU A 104 15.01 10.01 10.20
C LEU A 104 15.57 11.44 10.08
N ALA A 105 16.09 12.03 11.17
CA ALA A 105 16.70 13.35 11.13
C ALA A 105 17.98 13.37 10.30
N ASP A 106 18.86 12.37 10.49
CA ASP A 106 20.11 12.23 9.75
C ASP A 106 19.82 11.91 8.26
N ILE A 107 18.85 11.02 8.00
CA ILE A 107 18.41 10.65 6.64
C ILE A 107 17.88 11.86 5.85
N LEU A 108 17.24 12.82 6.53
CA LEU A 108 16.76 14.06 5.91
C LEU A 108 17.86 15.13 5.76
N ARG A 109 18.92 15.10 6.58
CA ARG A 109 19.96 16.13 6.62
C ARG A 109 21.18 15.78 5.75
N ASP A 110 21.69 14.57 5.88
CA ASP A 110 23.02 14.16 5.41
C ASP A 110 22.93 13.29 4.13
N ARG A 111 22.02 13.64 3.21
CA ARG A 111 21.69 12.87 2.00
C ARG A 111 22.88 12.63 1.06
N GLU A 112 23.77 13.60 0.95
CA GLU A 112 24.95 13.54 0.06
C GLU A 112 26.01 12.59 0.63
N GLU A 113 26.28 12.65 1.94
CA GLU A 113 27.17 11.71 2.66
C GLU A 113 26.69 10.25 2.48
N MET A 114 25.37 10.01 2.60
CA MET A 114 24.80 8.68 2.36
C MET A 114 24.93 8.21 0.91
N ALA A 115 24.86 9.12 -0.07
CA ALA A 115 25.02 8.76 -1.47
C ALA A 115 26.48 8.35 -1.79
N GLU A 116 27.45 9.08 -1.23
CA GLU A 116 28.89 8.78 -1.37
C GLU A 116 29.28 7.46 -0.68
N GLN A 117 28.85 7.26 0.58
CA GLN A 117 29.04 5.99 1.30
C GLN A 117 28.40 4.81 0.57
N MET A 118 27.21 5.01 -0.02
CA MET A 118 26.55 3.99 -0.82
C MET A 118 27.32 3.68 -2.12
N GLU A 119 27.87 4.69 -2.80
CA GLU A 119 28.70 4.50 -3.99
C GLU A 119 29.95 3.67 -3.67
N GLU A 120 30.67 3.97 -2.59
CA GLU A 120 31.87 3.23 -2.20
C GLU A 120 31.56 1.75 -1.95
N VAL A 121 30.54 1.46 -1.14
CA VAL A 121 30.12 0.08 -0.81
C VAL A 121 29.72 -0.69 -2.08
N LEU A 122 28.93 -0.07 -2.98
CA LEU A 122 28.52 -0.71 -4.22
C LEU A 122 29.66 -0.91 -5.21
N TYR A 123 30.57 0.07 -5.36
CA TYR A 123 31.71 -0.06 -6.25
C TYR A 123 32.70 -1.12 -5.75
N SER A 124 32.98 -1.16 -4.45
CA SER A 124 33.90 -2.13 -3.82
C SER A 124 33.52 -3.59 -4.16
N ALA A 125 32.23 -3.93 -4.06
CA ALA A 125 31.72 -5.24 -4.45
C ALA A 125 31.58 -5.41 -5.98
N SER A 126 30.90 -4.50 -6.68
CA SER A 126 30.58 -4.63 -8.11
C SER A 126 31.80 -4.63 -9.04
N LYS A 127 32.93 -4.07 -8.59
CA LYS A 127 34.24 -4.16 -9.25
C LYS A 127 34.66 -5.61 -9.49
N ASN A 128 34.32 -6.54 -8.59
CA ASN A 128 34.58 -7.97 -8.76
C ASN A 128 33.71 -8.62 -9.84
N TRP A 129 32.59 -8.00 -10.21
CA TRP A 129 31.72 -8.38 -11.32
C TRP A 129 32.03 -7.63 -12.62
N GLY A 130 33.12 -6.85 -12.68
CA GLY A 130 33.48 -6.09 -13.87
C GLY A 130 32.60 -4.86 -14.13
N ILE A 131 31.79 -4.47 -13.15
CA ILE A 131 30.97 -3.25 -13.16
C ILE A 131 31.70 -2.12 -12.43
N LYS A 132 31.57 -0.91 -12.95
CA LYS A 132 31.88 0.33 -12.24
C LYS A 132 30.57 1.09 -12.01
N VAL A 133 30.25 1.39 -10.75
CA VAL A 133 29.30 2.44 -10.38
C VAL A 133 29.95 3.79 -10.64
N GLU A 134 29.20 4.74 -11.20
CA GLU A 134 29.70 6.07 -11.57
C GLU A 134 29.01 7.22 -10.84
N ARG A 135 27.84 6.98 -10.24
CA ARG A 135 27.28 7.72 -9.10
C ARG A 135 26.02 7.06 -8.53
N VAL A 136 25.66 7.43 -7.31
CA VAL A 136 24.36 7.15 -6.68
C VAL A 136 23.62 8.47 -6.44
N GLU A 137 22.33 8.52 -6.75
CA GLU A 137 21.43 9.66 -6.48
C GLU A 137 20.28 9.20 -5.58
N LEU A 138 20.19 9.71 -4.34
CA LEU A 138 19.03 9.49 -3.47
C LEU A 138 17.93 10.50 -3.79
N LYS A 139 16.69 10.01 -3.90
CA LYS A 139 15.51 10.83 -4.21
C LYS A 139 14.80 11.30 -2.94
N ASP A 140 13.77 12.13 -3.10
CA ASP A 140 13.02 12.66 -1.97
C ASP A 140 12.33 11.60 -1.13
N VAL A 141 12.55 11.76 0.18
CA VAL A 141 11.99 10.96 1.26
C VAL A 141 10.48 11.26 1.39
N LYS A 142 9.63 10.30 1.04
CA LYS A 142 8.17 10.44 1.17
C LYS A 142 7.75 10.04 2.58
N LEU A 143 7.13 10.99 3.29
CA LEU A 143 6.59 10.80 4.65
C LEU A 143 5.07 10.60 4.59
N PRO A 144 4.48 9.78 5.49
CA PRO A 144 3.02 9.66 5.60
C PRO A 144 2.38 11.02 5.93
N PRO A 145 1.19 11.35 5.38
CA PRO A 145 0.53 12.63 5.61
C PRO A 145 0.07 12.83 7.07
N THR A 146 -0.03 11.74 7.85
CA THR A 146 -0.24 11.76 9.29
C THR A 146 1.00 12.26 10.04
N LEU A 147 2.16 11.64 9.79
CA LEU A 147 3.44 12.05 10.36
C LEU A 147 3.83 13.46 9.93
N GLN A 148 3.66 13.81 8.66
CA GLN A 148 3.99 15.14 8.14
C GLN A 148 3.24 16.25 8.90
N ARG A 149 1.98 16.01 9.29
CA ARG A 149 1.21 16.93 10.15
C ARG A 149 1.71 16.95 11.59
N ALA A 150 2.06 15.80 12.16
CA ALA A 150 2.61 15.71 13.51
C ALA A 150 3.95 16.44 13.64
N MET A 151 4.89 16.18 12.71
CA MET A 151 6.18 16.87 12.65
C MET A 151 6.02 18.37 12.36
N ALA A 152 5.05 18.78 11.54
CA ALA A 152 4.76 20.19 11.32
C ALA A 152 4.28 20.88 12.61
N ALA A 153 3.34 20.27 13.34
CA ALA A 153 2.84 20.80 14.62
C ALA A 153 3.92 20.82 15.72
N GLU A 154 4.77 19.78 15.80
CA GLU A 154 5.90 19.73 16.72
C GLU A 154 6.96 20.80 16.39
N ALA A 155 7.28 20.98 15.10
CA ALA A 155 8.20 22.03 14.65
C ALA A 155 7.64 23.44 14.85
N GLU A 156 6.32 23.62 14.69
CA GLU A 156 5.61 24.88 14.97
C GLU A 156 5.61 25.20 16.46
N ALA A 157 5.23 24.25 17.33
CA ALA A 157 5.31 24.40 18.78
C ALA A 157 6.74 24.66 19.28
N THR A 158 7.74 23.99 18.68
CA THR A 158 9.16 24.20 19.01
C THR A 158 9.65 25.58 18.54
N ARG A 159 9.18 26.07 17.38
CA ARG A 159 9.47 27.42 16.90
C ARG A 159 8.82 28.48 17.79
N GLU A 160 7.56 28.30 18.19
CA GLU A 160 6.90 29.19 19.15
C GLU A 160 7.63 29.21 20.49
N ALA A 161 8.00 28.06 21.04
CA ALA A 161 8.71 27.98 22.32
C ALA A 161 10.06 28.72 22.25
N ARG A 162 10.84 28.50 21.18
CA ARG A 162 12.10 29.23 20.95
C ARG A 162 11.87 30.73 20.73
N ALA A 163 10.83 31.12 19.99
CA ALA A 163 10.49 32.53 19.79
C ALA A 163 10.10 33.22 21.11
N LYS A 164 9.36 32.53 21.99
CA LYS A 164 9.00 33.03 23.34
C LYS A 164 10.23 33.19 24.25
N VAL A 165 11.19 32.26 24.21
CA VAL A 165 12.48 32.40 24.93
C VAL A 165 13.32 33.55 24.38
N ILE A 166 13.47 33.66 23.05
CA ILE A 166 14.23 34.75 22.40
C ILE A 166 13.57 36.11 22.67
N ALA A 167 12.24 36.18 22.69
CA ALA A 167 11.50 37.38 23.05
C ALA A 167 11.76 37.77 24.51
N ALA A 168 11.65 36.84 25.47
CA ALA A 168 11.92 37.11 26.88
C ALA A 168 13.38 37.51 27.15
N GLU A 169 14.35 36.88 26.48
CA GLU A 169 15.76 37.31 26.53
C GLU A 169 15.96 38.71 25.93
N GLY A 170 15.30 39.01 24.80
CA GLY A 170 15.34 40.30 24.14
C GLY A 170 14.70 41.40 24.99
N GLU A 171 13.58 41.11 25.63
CA GLU A 171 12.85 41.99 26.54
C GLU A 171 13.64 42.24 27.83
N MET A 172 14.34 41.24 28.37
CA MET A 172 15.23 41.43 29.52
C MET A 172 16.46 42.27 29.15
N LYS A 173 17.11 42.00 28.01
CA LYS A 173 18.23 42.82 27.49
C LYS A 173 17.78 44.25 27.20
N SER A 174 16.60 44.43 26.62
CA SER A 174 15.97 45.73 26.39
C SER A 174 15.65 46.44 27.71
N SER A 175 15.11 45.74 28.71
CA SER A 175 14.83 46.30 30.03
C SER A 175 16.09 46.77 30.76
N CYS A 176 17.19 46.02 30.66
CA CYS A 176 18.49 46.45 31.18
C CYS A 176 19.00 47.74 30.48
N ALA A 177 18.96 47.77 29.15
CA ALA A 177 19.38 48.94 28.38
C ALA A 177 18.47 50.18 28.60
N LEU A 178 17.16 49.95 28.75
CA LEU A 178 16.18 51.00 29.09
C LEU A 178 16.39 51.52 30.52
N LYS A 179 16.76 50.66 31.47
CA LYS A 179 17.13 51.08 32.82
C LYS A 179 18.40 51.93 32.82
N GLU A 180 19.46 51.47 32.15
CA GLU A 180 20.73 52.20 32.02
C GLU A 180 20.51 53.57 31.34
N ALA A 181 19.71 53.61 30.26
CA ALA A 181 19.30 54.86 29.64
C ALA A 181 18.46 55.76 30.56
N ALA A 182 17.55 55.19 31.36
CA ALA A 182 16.73 55.95 32.32
C ALA A 182 17.56 56.51 33.48
N ASP A 183 18.52 55.74 34.00
CA ASP A 183 19.47 56.18 35.04
C ASP A 183 20.29 57.37 34.50
N VAL A 184 20.88 57.26 33.30
CA VAL A 184 21.63 58.35 32.64
C VAL A 184 20.72 59.55 32.30
N MET A 185 19.49 59.33 31.86
CA MET A 185 18.53 60.42 31.61
C MET A 185 18.08 61.12 32.91
N SER A 186 18.14 60.44 34.06
CA SER A 186 17.84 61.04 35.36
C SER A 186 18.94 61.99 35.85
N GLU A 187 20.16 61.88 35.34
CA GLU A 187 21.25 62.84 35.64
C GLU A 187 21.04 64.21 34.96
N SER A 188 20.22 64.28 33.90
CA SER A 188 19.99 65.49 33.12
C SER A 188 18.50 65.75 32.86
N PRO A 189 17.83 66.63 33.64
CA PRO A 189 16.39 66.90 33.50
C PRO A 189 15.92 67.33 32.10
N ALA A 190 16.82 67.89 31.28
CA ALA A 190 16.55 68.24 29.88
C ALA A 190 16.36 67.01 28.98
N ALA A 191 17.01 65.87 29.27
CA ALA A 191 16.90 64.65 28.48
C ALA A 191 15.48 64.06 28.54
N LEU A 192 14.84 64.09 29.72
CA LEU A 192 13.44 63.69 29.90
C LEU A 192 12.48 64.56 29.07
N GLN A 193 12.70 65.88 29.02
CA GLN A 193 11.89 66.78 28.20
C GLN A 193 12.06 66.50 26.69
N LEU A 194 13.29 66.28 26.23
CA LEU A 194 13.57 65.92 24.83
C LEU A 194 12.92 64.58 24.45
N ARG A 195 12.99 63.56 25.32
CA ARG A 195 12.34 62.27 25.05
C ARG A 195 10.82 62.39 25.04
N TYR A 196 10.23 63.19 25.94
CA TYR A 196 8.79 63.49 25.92
C TYR A 196 8.36 64.14 24.60
N LEU A 197 9.09 65.16 24.11
CA LEU A 197 8.84 65.78 22.81
C LEU A 197 8.98 64.81 21.63
N GLN A 198 9.94 63.88 21.71
CA GLN A 198 10.14 62.84 20.69
C GLN A 198 8.97 61.85 20.65
N THR A 199 8.51 61.38 21.82
CA THR A 199 7.33 60.51 21.94
C THR A 199 6.06 61.21 21.43
N LEU A 200 5.90 62.52 21.66
CA LEU A 200 4.79 63.29 21.10
C LEU A 200 4.83 63.37 19.56
N ALA A 201 6.02 63.44 18.95
CA ALA A 201 6.16 63.42 17.50
C ALA A 201 5.80 62.05 16.90
N GLU A 202 6.18 60.95 17.57
CA GLU A 202 5.82 59.59 17.17
C GLU A 202 4.30 59.36 17.29
N ILE A 203 3.68 59.73 18.41
CA ILE A 203 2.22 59.65 18.62
C ILE A 203 1.46 60.50 17.58
N ALA A 204 1.97 61.68 17.22
CA ALA A 204 1.36 62.54 16.21
C ALA A 204 1.37 61.95 14.78
N THR A 205 2.12 60.87 14.53
CA THR A 205 2.08 60.16 13.23
C THR A 205 1.07 59.01 13.16
N GLU A 206 0.50 58.55 14.28
CA GLU A 206 -0.56 57.55 14.27
C GLU A 206 -1.96 58.16 14.04
N ARG A 207 -2.75 57.57 13.13
CA ARG A 207 -4.03 58.13 12.67
C ARG A 207 -5.24 57.82 13.57
N ASN A 208 -5.06 57.88 14.90
CA ASN A 208 -6.14 57.66 15.87
C ASN A 208 -6.67 58.99 16.43
N SER A 209 -7.99 59.20 16.35
CA SER A 209 -8.64 60.50 16.51
C SER A 209 -8.94 60.93 17.97
N THR A 210 -8.27 60.36 18.97
CA THR A 210 -8.38 60.80 20.38
C THR A 210 -7.10 60.48 21.15
N VAL A 211 -6.39 61.52 21.60
CA VAL A 211 -5.21 61.40 22.46
C VAL A 211 -5.54 61.96 23.84
N VAL A 212 -5.41 61.14 24.89
CA VAL A 212 -5.63 61.53 26.28
C VAL A 212 -4.28 61.80 26.94
N PHE A 213 -4.08 63.02 27.45
CA PHE A 213 -2.83 63.46 28.06
C PHE A 213 -2.86 63.32 29.60
N PRO A 214 -2.10 62.40 30.21
CA PRO A 214 -1.87 62.41 31.66
C PRO A 214 -0.84 63.48 32.02
N ILE A 215 -1.28 64.65 32.47
CA ILE A 215 -0.39 65.70 32.98
C ILE A 215 0.09 65.33 34.39
N PRO A 216 1.41 65.33 34.68
CA PRO A 216 1.91 65.07 36.03
C PRO A 216 1.41 66.09 37.06
N MET A 217 1.05 65.61 38.25
CA MET A 217 0.49 66.44 39.34
C MET A 217 1.42 67.59 39.76
N ASP A 218 2.73 67.42 39.62
CA ASP A 218 3.73 68.44 39.96
C ASP A 218 3.59 69.72 39.14
N LEU A 219 3.07 69.62 37.90
CA LEU A 219 2.78 70.79 37.07
C LEU A 219 1.54 71.56 37.55
N ILE A 220 0.56 70.84 38.12
CA ILE A 220 -0.72 71.38 38.60
C ILE A 220 -0.55 72.05 39.97
N THR A 221 0.25 71.45 40.86
CA THR A 221 0.47 71.99 42.22
C THR A 221 1.15 73.37 42.22
N SER A 222 2.04 73.63 41.26
CA SER A 222 2.68 74.94 41.09
C SER A 222 1.71 76.04 40.64
N PHE A 223 0.68 75.69 39.85
CA PHE A 223 -0.29 76.66 39.32
C PHE A 223 -1.47 76.93 40.29
N MET A 224 -1.82 75.95 41.12
CA MET A 224 -2.91 76.05 42.12
C MET A 224 -2.48 76.76 43.41
N ARG A 225 -1.17 76.96 43.65
CA ARG A 225 -0.63 77.50 44.92
C ARG A 225 -0.50 79.03 44.94
N ASN A 226 -1.48 79.76 44.39
CA ASN A 226 -1.55 81.22 44.58
C ASN A 226 -2.97 81.79 44.52
N SER A 227 -3.92 81.19 45.26
CA SER A 227 -5.25 81.75 45.46
C SER A 227 -5.81 81.35 46.84
N THR A 228 -6.36 82.34 47.55
CA THR A 228 -7.26 82.23 48.73
C THR A 228 -6.95 81.12 49.75
N GLY A 229 -6.22 81.47 50.81
CA GLY A 229 -6.16 80.64 52.02
C GLY A 229 -7.31 80.92 52.98
N TRP A 230 -7.98 79.90 53.51
CA TRP A 230 -8.81 80.02 54.72
C TRP A 230 -8.78 78.77 55.62
N ASN A 231 -9.11 79.02 56.88
CA ASN A 231 -9.17 78.17 58.08
C ASN A 231 -10.04 76.89 57.94
N ARG A 232 -10.03 75.86 58.83
CA ARG A 232 -9.14 75.40 59.95
C ARG A 232 -9.75 74.16 60.66
N CYS A 233 -8.95 73.13 60.99
CA CYS A 233 -9.31 71.96 61.84
C CYS A 233 -10.45 71.05 61.27
N VAL A 234 -10.80 69.85 61.78
CA VAL A 234 -10.67 69.16 63.11
C VAL A 234 -10.31 67.65 62.96
N LEU A 235 -9.88 67.03 64.08
CA LEU A 235 -9.65 65.60 64.46
C LEU A 235 -10.47 64.49 63.73
N GLY A 236 -10.09 63.20 63.74
CA GLY A 236 -9.12 62.47 64.60
C GLY A 236 -8.76 61.03 64.13
N ARG A 237 -8.36 60.13 65.05
CA ARG A 237 -7.74 58.80 64.79
C ARG A 237 -8.72 57.60 64.92
N GLY A 238 -8.29 56.45 64.35
CA GLY A 238 -8.67 55.08 64.75
C GLY A 238 -9.76 54.44 63.88
N GLU A 239 -9.79 53.11 63.67
CA GLU A 239 -8.78 52.07 63.93
C GLU A 239 -9.13 50.81 63.08
N ASP A 240 -8.12 50.01 62.76
CA ASP A 240 -8.07 48.59 62.35
C ASP A 240 -9.02 47.91 61.33
N ASP A 241 -8.34 47.06 60.53
CA ASP A 241 -8.66 45.66 60.16
C ASP A 241 -9.20 45.27 58.76
N VAL A 242 -8.84 44.04 58.39
CA VAL A 242 -9.06 43.33 57.12
C VAL A 242 -10.17 42.28 57.31
N SER A 243 -10.98 42.00 56.28
CA SER A 243 -11.98 40.93 56.36
C SER A 243 -12.10 40.08 55.09
N GLU A 244 -12.08 38.76 55.28
CA GLU A 244 -12.61 37.78 54.34
C GLU A 244 -14.10 37.51 54.64
N GLY A 245 -14.88 37.04 53.66
CA GLY A 245 -16.22 36.51 53.92
C GLY A 245 -17.12 36.39 52.68
N LYS A 246 -17.65 35.19 52.41
CA LYS A 246 -18.68 34.93 51.38
C LYS A 246 -20.06 34.75 52.04
N ILE A 247 -21.16 34.97 51.30
CA ILE A 247 -22.23 33.96 50.97
C ILE A 247 -23.56 34.61 50.47
N LEU A 248 -23.99 34.25 49.24
CA LEU A 248 -25.36 34.26 48.64
C LEU A 248 -26.12 35.63 48.52
N THR A 249 -27.17 35.84 47.69
CA THR A 249 -28.08 34.95 46.90
C THR A 249 -28.62 35.62 45.60
N PHE A 250 -29.32 34.86 44.73
CA PHE A 250 -30.05 35.22 43.47
C PHE A 250 -31.32 36.09 43.67
N PRO A 251 -32.05 36.63 42.63
CA PRO A 251 -32.15 36.26 41.18
C PRO A 251 -31.85 37.45 40.19
N GLY A 252 -32.26 37.54 38.91
CA GLY A 252 -33.25 36.80 38.08
C GLY A 252 -33.22 37.11 36.56
N SER A 253 -34.38 37.20 35.88
CA SER A 253 -34.54 37.20 34.40
C SER A 253 -35.55 38.22 33.85
N LEU A 254 -35.46 38.66 32.56
CA LEU A 254 -36.59 38.80 31.59
C LEU A 254 -36.19 39.22 30.13
N LEU A 255 -37.16 39.14 29.20
CA LEU A 255 -37.15 39.38 27.72
C LEU A 255 -36.82 40.85 27.30
N GLY A 256 -36.53 41.27 26.06
CA GLY A 256 -36.64 40.73 24.68
C GLY A 256 -36.87 41.87 23.63
N SER A 257 -36.75 41.56 22.31
CA SER A 257 -37.23 42.38 21.15
C SER A 257 -36.59 43.79 20.89
N GLN A 258 -36.71 44.45 19.71
CA GLN A 258 -36.77 43.99 18.29
C GLN A 258 -36.32 45.13 17.31
N MET A 259 -35.52 44.76 16.29
CA MET A 259 -35.74 44.98 14.84
C MET A 259 -35.96 46.40 14.18
N LYS A 260 -35.10 46.72 13.16
CA LYS A 260 -35.35 47.57 11.92
C LYS A 260 -35.46 49.12 12.08
N LEU A 261 -35.32 50.01 11.06
CA LEU A 261 -35.11 49.98 9.56
C LEU A 261 -34.59 51.37 9.05
N PHE A 262 -33.64 51.44 8.07
CA PHE A 262 -33.43 52.51 7.03
C PHE A 262 -33.22 53.99 7.50
N SER A 263 -32.87 55.05 6.72
CA SER A 263 -32.13 55.37 5.46
C SER A 263 -31.97 56.92 5.39
N GLY A 264 -31.16 57.64 4.58
CA GLY A 264 -30.22 57.37 3.47
C GLY A 264 -29.81 58.69 2.75
N PHE A 265 -29.31 58.61 1.49
CA PHE A 265 -29.03 59.71 0.51
C PHE A 265 -27.77 60.61 0.61
N ILE A 266 -27.29 61.03 -0.58
CA ILE A 266 -25.98 61.61 -0.96
C ILE A 266 -26.21 62.50 -2.21
N PRO A 267 -25.77 63.78 -2.30
CA PRO A 267 -24.59 64.13 -3.15
C PRO A 267 -23.85 65.48 -2.85
N PHE A 268 -22.58 65.64 -3.30
CA PHE A 268 -22.17 66.67 -4.30
C PHE A 268 -20.72 66.46 -4.84
N GLN A 269 -20.31 67.20 -5.87
CA GLN A 269 -19.02 67.12 -6.63
C GLN A 269 -18.51 68.55 -6.95
N TRP A 270 -17.50 68.93 -7.76
CA TRP A 270 -16.55 68.43 -8.79
C TRP A 270 -15.29 69.39 -8.71
N PRO A 271 -14.26 69.41 -9.61
CA PRO A 271 -13.83 68.52 -10.72
C PRO A 271 -12.48 67.82 -10.33
N GLU A 272 -11.36 67.59 -11.07
CA GLU A 272 -10.83 67.84 -12.44
C GLU A 272 -10.09 66.59 -12.99
N SER A 273 -9.36 66.68 -14.11
CA SER A 273 -8.69 65.58 -14.86
C SER A 273 -7.66 66.16 -15.87
N PRO A 274 -6.99 65.39 -16.76
CA PRO A 274 -6.76 63.93 -16.84
C PRO A 274 -5.28 63.51 -17.04
N ALA A 275 -4.97 62.21 -16.85
CA ALA A 275 -3.78 61.59 -17.45
C ALA A 275 -4.05 60.13 -17.89
N LEU A 276 -3.49 59.76 -19.04
CA LEU A 276 -3.69 58.55 -19.84
C LEU A 276 -3.67 57.20 -19.07
N ARG A 277 -4.61 56.30 -19.40
CA ARG A 277 -4.56 54.87 -19.03
C ARG A 277 -3.98 54.03 -20.19
N PRO A 278 -3.15 53.01 -19.92
CA PRO A 278 -3.08 51.81 -20.75
C PRO A 278 -4.34 50.94 -20.54
N SER A 279 -4.71 50.15 -21.54
CA SER A 279 -5.84 49.22 -21.45
C SER A 279 -5.48 47.96 -20.63
N PRO A 280 -6.37 47.42 -19.77
CA PRO A 280 -6.17 46.10 -19.19
C PRO A 280 -6.36 45.01 -20.26
N VAL A 281 -5.48 44.01 -20.27
CA VAL A 281 -5.56 42.86 -21.19
C VAL A 281 -6.81 42.03 -20.89
N GLN A 282 -7.66 41.78 -21.89
CA GLN A 282 -8.84 40.94 -21.71
C GLN A 282 -8.47 39.46 -21.69
N LEU A 283 -8.62 38.82 -20.51
CA LEU A 283 -8.38 37.39 -20.29
C LEU A 283 -9.60 36.48 -20.54
N ASN A 284 -10.65 37.02 -21.17
CA ASN A 284 -11.97 36.37 -21.31
C ASN A 284 -12.04 35.28 -22.41
N THR A 285 -10.93 34.92 -23.05
CA THR A 285 -10.89 34.04 -24.24
C THR A 285 -10.37 32.62 -23.97
N THR A 286 -10.21 32.22 -22.70
CA THR A 286 -9.80 30.85 -22.33
C THR A 286 -10.71 30.25 -21.24
N PRO A 287 -10.96 28.93 -21.22
CA PRO A 287 -11.82 28.30 -20.22
C PRO A 287 -11.36 28.53 -18.77
N ASP A 288 -10.05 28.46 -18.53
CA ASP A 288 -9.44 28.62 -17.20
C ASP A 288 -9.65 30.05 -16.64
N GLY A 289 -9.66 31.07 -17.50
CA GLY A 289 -9.86 32.47 -17.11
C GLY A 289 -11.24 32.73 -16.50
N ALA A 290 -12.29 32.12 -17.08
CA ALA A 290 -13.66 32.23 -16.57
C ALA A 290 -13.80 31.58 -15.17
N ALA A 291 -13.16 30.43 -14.97
CA ALA A 291 -13.14 29.76 -13.66
C ALA A 291 -12.45 30.63 -12.59
N PHE A 292 -11.35 31.31 -12.92
CA PHE A 292 -10.65 32.22 -12.00
C PHE A 292 -11.48 33.46 -11.64
N ALA A 293 -12.04 34.14 -12.65
CA ALA A 293 -12.86 35.34 -12.47
C ALA A 293 -14.14 35.08 -11.64
N SER A 294 -14.64 33.84 -11.58
CA SER A 294 -15.76 33.47 -10.70
C SER A 294 -15.41 33.49 -9.20
N ARG A 295 -14.12 33.30 -8.84
CA ARG A 295 -13.67 33.09 -7.44
C ARG A 295 -12.91 34.27 -6.83
N TYR A 296 -12.30 35.11 -7.65
CA TYR A 296 -11.46 36.23 -7.20
C TYR A 296 -11.82 37.54 -7.90
N VAL A 297 -11.55 38.66 -7.22
CA VAL A 297 -11.43 39.99 -7.81
C VAL A 297 -9.94 40.33 -7.81
N THR A 298 -9.36 40.74 -8.94
CA THR A 298 -7.97 41.24 -8.99
C THR A 298 -7.98 42.76 -8.79
N GLY A 299 -7.05 43.27 -8.00
CA GLY A 299 -6.87 44.69 -7.68
C GLY A 299 -5.59 45.27 -8.27
N GLU A 300 -5.02 46.26 -7.56
CA GLU A 300 -3.82 46.98 -7.97
C GLU A 300 -2.53 46.13 -7.96
N LEU A 301 -1.48 46.62 -8.62
CA LEU A 301 -0.18 45.96 -8.66
C LEU A 301 0.59 46.23 -7.36
N LEU A 302 0.93 45.17 -6.62
CA LEU A 302 1.69 45.25 -5.36
C LEU A 302 3.22 45.22 -5.57
N GLY A 303 3.69 44.71 -6.72
CA GLY A 303 5.10 44.74 -7.08
C GLY A 303 5.48 43.77 -8.20
N GLU A 304 6.67 43.95 -8.76
CA GLU A 304 7.23 43.10 -9.82
C GLU A 304 8.65 42.66 -9.45
N GLY A 305 8.97 41.38 -9.67
CA GLY A 305 10.30 40.87 -9.37
C GLY A 305 10.50 39.38 -9.65
N GLY A 306 11.64 39.07 -10.28
CA GLY A 306 12.19 37.72 -10.52
C GLY A 306 11.41 36.84 -11.48
N PHE A 307 10.12 36.61 -11.18
CA PHE A 307 9.25 35.65 -11.87
C PHE A 307 7.83 36.23 -12.04
N GLY A 308 7.73 37.44 -12.60
CA GLY A 308 6.47 38.10 -12.93
C GLY A 308 5.82 38.94 -11.82
N SER A 309 4.72 39.60 -12.20
CA SER A 309 4.01 40.65 -11.46
C SER A 309 3.03 40.09 -10.41
N VAL A 310 2.95 40.75 -9.26
CA VAL A 310 2.07 40.38 -8.13
C VAL A 310 1.00 41.45 -7.93
N TYR A 311 -0.26 41.07 -8.01
CA TYR A 311 -1.42 41.94 -7.81
C TYR A 311 -2.04 41.71 -6.44
N ALA A 312 -2.68 42.75 -5.90
CA ALA A 312 -3.68 42.60 -4.86
C ALA A 312 -4.91 41.86 -5.42
N GLY A 313 -5.75 41.36 -4.53
CA GLY A 313 -7.03 40.80 -4.89
C GLY A 313 -7.87 40.46 -3.67
N VAL A 314 -9.13 40.11 -3.90
CA VAL A 314 -10.08 39.72 -2.86
C VAL A 314 -10.74 38.42 -3.26
N ARG A 315 -10.75 37.42 -2.38
CA ARG A 315 -11.46 36.15 -2.60
C ARG A 315 -12.96 36.36 -2.38
N LYS A 316 -13.77 36.09 -3.41
CA LYS A 316 -15.22 36.35 -3.40
C LYS A 316 -16.00 35.52 -2.38
N ALA A 317 -15.44 34.40 -1.91
CA ALA A 317 -16.09 33.50 -0.96
C ALA A 317 -16.11 34.02 0.49
N ASP A 318 -15.12 34.82 0.90
CA ASP A 318 -14.94 35.24 2.31
C ASP A 318 -14.40 36.66 2.49
N GLY A 319 -14.28 37.44 1.40
CA GLY A 319 -13.87 38.85 1.45
C GLY A 319 -12.40 39.09 1.83
N LYS A 320 -11.59 38.04 1.99
CA LYS A 320 -10.19 38.19 2.39
C LYS A 320 -9.31 38.71 1.25
N SER A 321 -8.48 39.69 1.59
CA SER A 321 -7.38 40.17 0.75
C SER A 321 -6.35 39.06 0.52
N VAL A 322 -5.89 38.93 -0.72
CA VAL A 322 -4.92 37.92 -1.18
C VAL A 322 -3.96 38.54 -2.20
N ALA A 323 -2.76 37.98 -2.31
CA ALA A 323 -1.85 38.30 -3.41
C ALA A 323 -2.07 37.31 -4.58
N ILE A 324 -2.26 37.84 -5.78
CA ILE A 324 -2.49 37.08 -7.02
C ILE A 324 -1.25 37.25 -7.91
N LYS A 325 -0.51 36.15 -8.15
CA LYS A 325 0.65 36.14 -9.04
C LYS A 325 0.35 35.30 -10.28
N TYR A 326 0.42 35.91 -11.46
CA TYR A 326 0.26 35.19 -12.73
C TYR A 326 1.62 34.66 -13.19
N VAL A 327 1.70 33.35 -13.47
CA VAL A 327 2.90 32.69 -13.98
C VAL A 327 2.57 32.01 -15.30
N ALA A 328 3.22 32.43 -16.38
CA ALA A 328 3.03 31.83 -17.70
C ALA A 328 3.58 30.39 -17.73
N LYS A 329 2.79 29.44 -18.24
CA LYS A 329 3.11 28.00 -18.24
C LYS A 329 4.36 27.63 -19.07
N SER A 330 4.89 28.58 -19.85
CA SER A 330 6.14 28.50 -20.62
C SER A 330 7.38 29.03 -19.87
N ALA A 331 7.21 29.80 -18.79
CA ALA A 331 8.29 30.54 -18.13
C ALA A 331 8.99 29.77 -16.99
N CYS A 332 9.10 28.44 -17.10
CA CYS A 332 9.64 27.58 -16.04
C CYS A 332 10.81 26.71 -16.56
N LYS A 333 11.73 27.30 -17.34
CA LYS A 333 12.87 26.57 -17.92
C LYS A 333 14.21 27.31 -18.04
N GLU A 334 14.27 28.60 -17.73
CA GLU A 334 15.51 29.40 -17.75
C GLU A 334 15.58 30.34 -16.54
N TYR A 335 16.13 29.89 -15.39
CA TYR A 335 16.84 30.75 -14.43
C TYR A 335 17.71 30.00 -13.40
N ILE A 336 18.30 28.84 -13.76
CA ILE A 336 19.42 28.25 -13.00
C ILE A 336 20.68 28.30 -13.88
N SER A 337 21.03 29.53 -14.26
CA SER A 337 22.31 29.90 -14.88
C SER A 337 22.50 31.40 -14.64
N LYS A 338 23.70 31.82 -14.22
CA LYS A 338 24.06 33.22 -13.87
C LYS A 338 23.48 33.76 -12.55
N ILE A 339 23.91 33.18 -11.43
CA ILE A 339 24.55 34.00 -10.40
C ILE A 339 25.97 33.45 -10.23
N SER A 340 26.97 34.31 -10.40
CA SER A 340 28.39 33.96 -10.34
C SER A 340 29.12 35.03 -9.54
N PHE A 341 29.85 34.62 -8.50
CA PHE A 341 30.88 35.45 -7.87
C PHE A 341 32.25 34.91 -8.26
N THR A 342 33.16 35.80 -8.63
CA THR A 342 34.48 35.47 -9.22
C THR A 342 35.55 36.43 -8.71
N ALA A 343 36.49 35.91 -7.92
CA ALA A 343 37.82 36.44 -7.57
C ALA A 343 38.50 35.38 -6.67
N VAL A 344 39.81 35.15 -6.65
CA VAL A 344 40.97 35.83 -7.25
C VAL A 344 41.80 34.81 -8.06
N ASP A 345 42.67 35.29 -8.96
CA ASP A 345 43.46 34.51 -9.91
C ASP A 345 44.97 34.44 -9.55
N GLU A 346 45.69 33.56 -10.26
CA GLU A 346 47.17 33.39 -10.34
C GLU A 346 48.01 33.08 -9.06
N GLY A 347 49.05 32.25 -9.24
CA GLY A 347 50.01 31.91 -8.18
C GLY A 347 50.96 30.75 -8.51
N LEU A 348 52.04 31.01 -9.26
CA LEU A 348 53.07 30.02 -9.60
C LEU A 348 53.93 29.66 -8.36
N PHE A 349 54.32 28.39 -8.17
CA PHE A 349 55.69 28.02 -7.74
C PHE A 349 56.00 26.52 -7.86
N ASP A 350 57.25 26.20 -8.25
CA ASP A 350 57.88 24.88 -8.17
C ASP A 350 58.61 24.72 -6.82
N ALA A 351 58.53 23.53 -6.21
CA ALA A 351 59.21 23.21 -4.96
C ALA A 351 59.43 21.70 -4.78
N GLN A 352 60.60 21.20 -5.17
CA GLN A 352 61.08 19.90 -4.69
C GLN A 352 61.41 19.98 -3.19
N VAL A 353 61.01 18.97 -2.42
CA VAL A 353 61.76 18.56 -1.21
C VAL A 353 61.99 17.05 -1.28
N THR A 354 63.24 16.63 -1.13
CA THR A 354 63.62 15.21 -1.19
C THR A 354 64.17 14.72 0.15
N GLY A 355 63.79 13.50 0.50
CA GLY A 355 64.67 12.57 1.21
C GLY A 355 64.67 12.57 2.74
N CYS A 356 64.32 11.41 3.28
CA CYS A 356 65.21 10.73 4.22
C CYS A 356 65.37 9.27 3.78
N ARG A 357 66.47 8.59 4.16
CA ARG A 357 66.98 7.39 3.47
C ARG A 357 67.79 6.50 4.42
N ARG A 358 67.89 5.20 4.10
CA ARG A 358 68.75 4.16 4.75
C ARG A 358 68.29 3.70 6.16
N ARG A 359 68.63 2.51 6.69
CA ARG A 359 69.52 1.38 6.29
C ARG A 359 68.94 0.08 6.93
N SER A 360 68.74 -1.03 6.23
CA SER A 360 69.65 -2.19 5.98
C SER A 360 69.82 -3.26 7.08
N THR A 361 69.44 -4.51 6.74
CA THR A 361 70.15 -5.79 7.00
C THR A 361 70.53 -6.26 8.43
N GLY A 362 69.92 -7.39 8.83
CA GLY A 362 70.68 -8.64 9.11
C GLY A 362 70.70 -9.23 10.53
N GLY A 363 70.55 -10.57 10.64
CA GLY A 363 71.27 -11.38 11.64
C GLY A 363 70.49 -12.12 12.75
N ASN A 364 70.10 -13.37 12.47
CA ASN A 364 69.90 -14.57 13.33
C ASN A 364 70.18 -14.51 14.86
N ILE A 365 69.39 -15.24 15.66
CA ILE A 365 69.79 -16.44 16.48
C ILE A 365 68.64 -16.94 17.41
N PHE A 366 68.29 -18.25 17.32
CA PHE A 366 67.69 -19.20 18.32
C PHE A 366 66.45 -18.77 19.19
N SER A 367 65.60 -19.65 19.73
CA SER A 367 65.47 -21.12 19.73
C SER A 367 63.99 -21.56 19.89
N SER A 368 63.69 -22.83 19.58
CA SER A 368 62.43 -23.53 19.94
C SER A 368 62.47 -24.02 21.42
N PRO A 369 61.41 -24.63 22.03
CA PRO A 369 60.63 -25.79 21.56
C PRO A 369 59.09 -25.52 21.52
N GLU A 370 58.13 -26.44 21.34
CA GLU A 370 58.14 -27.91 21.29
C GLU A 370 57.02 -28.49 20.38
N CYS A 371 57.06 -29.79 20.11
CA CYS A 371 56.06 -30.61 19.38
C CYS A 371 55.94 -31.96 20.12
N PRO A 372 55.21 -33.04 19.67
CA PRO A 372 54.54 -33.31 18.39
C PRO A 372 53.00 -33.46 18.57
N PHE A 373 52.16 -34.24 17.86
CA PHE A 373 52.20 -35.26 16.77
C PHE A 373 50.82 -35.24 16.05
N LEU A 374 50.42 -36.06 15.05
CA LEU A 374 50.95 -37.25 14.34
C LEU A 374 50.44 -37.23 12.88
N LEU A 375 51.06 -38.00 11.98
CA LEU A 375 50.74 -38.21 10.54
C LEU A 375 51.28 -39.61 10.12
N PRO A 376 51.07 -40.19 8.90
CA PRO A 376 50.73 -39.62 7.59
C PRO A 376 49.41 -40.25 7.00
N ALA A 377 49.12 -40.51 5.71
CA ALA A 377 49.88 -40.53 4.44
C ALA A 377 49.00 -40.42 3.17
N PHE A 378 49.67 -40.32 2.01
CA PHE A 378 49.16 -40.34 0.62
C PHE A 378 50.29 -40.83 -0.32
N PRO A 379 50.06 -41.15 -1.62
CA PRO A 379 48.81 -41.37 -2.37
C PRO A 379 48.73 -42.88 -2.78
N PRO A 380 48.75 -43.42 -4.03
CA PRO A 380 48.37 -42.91 -5.37
C PRO A 380 47.64 -43.90 -6.36
N VAL A 381 46.98 -43.31 -7.37
CA VAL A 381 46.51 -43.82 -8.69
C VAL A 381 45.47 -44.98 -8.83
N MET A 382 44.45 -44.67 -9.63
CA MET A 382 43.73 -45.53 -10.60
C MET A 382 42.53 -46.43 -10.18
N MET A 383 41.59 -46.51 -11.13
CA MET A 383 40.47 -47.47 -11.27
C MET A 383 39.39 -47.55 -10.18
N ASP A 384 38.32 -46.72 -10.31
CA ASP A 384 36.94 -47.23 -10.12
C ASP A 384 35.88 -46.47 -10.95
N LEU A 385 36.14 -46.29 -12.25
CA LEU A 385 35.18 -45.68 -13.20
C LEU A 385 34.24 -46.72 -13.86
N TRP A 386 34.24 -47.97 -13.38
CA TRP A 386 33.51 -49.08 -13.99
C TRP A 386 32.21 -49.43 -13.25
N ARG A 387 32.16 -49.23 -11.92
CA ARG A 387 30.99 -49.57 -11.10
C ARG A 387 29.78 -48.66 -11.30
N PHE A 388 29.96 -47.39 -11.70
CA PHE A 388 28.85 -46.48 -12.00
C PHE A 388 28.15 -46.78 -13.35
N MET A 389 28.87 -47.33 -14.33
CA MET A 389 28.30 -47.61 -15.66
C MET A 389 27.35 -48.83 -15.67
N VAL A 390 27.59 -49.81 -14.79
CA VAL A 390 26.74 -51.02 -14.69
C VAL A 390 25.34 -50.69 -14.15
N VAL A 391 25.24 -49.82 -13.14
CA VAL A 391 23.94 -49.42 -12.55
C VAL A 391 23.09 -48.65 -13.56
N LEU A 392 23.72 -47.76 -14.35
CA LEU A 392 23.03 -47.00 -15.40
C LEU A 392 22.55 -47.92 -16.55
N GLY A 393 23.33 -48.95 -16.90
CA GLY A 393 22.97 -49.92 -17.94
C GLY A 393 21.73 -50.78 -17.60
N VAL A 394 21.57 -51.19 -16.34
CA VAL A 394 20.42 -52.01 -15.91
C VAL A 394 19.12 -51.19 -15.92
N VAL A 395 19.16 -49.92 -15.51
CA VAL A 395 17.99 -49.01 -15.55
C VAL A 395 17.53 -48.75 -16.99
N LEU A 396 18.46 -48.70 -17.96
CA LEU A 396 18.13 -48.49 -19.38
C LEU A 396 17.53 -49.74 -20.07
N LEU A 397 17.75 -50.95 -19.54
CA LEU A 397 17.12 -52.17 -20.05
C LEU A 397 15.75 -52.47 -19.40
N ALA A 398 15.45 -51.88 -18.24
CA ALA A 398 14.16 -52.02 -17.57
C ALA A 398 13.01 -51.23 -18.25
N ARG A 399 13.31 -50.32 -19.18
CA ARG A 399 12.33 -49.53 -19.97
C ARG A 399 11.95 -50.19 -21.32
N GLY A 400 12.16 -51.49 -21.46
CA GLY A 400 11.92 -52.24 -22.70
C GLY A 400 10.60 -53.02 -22.77
N LEU A 401 9.72 -52.91 -21.77
CA LEU A 401 8.47 -53.69 -21.67
C LEU A 401 7.30 -52.88 -21.11
N GLU A 402 7.05 -51.69 -21.67
CA GLU A 402 5.69 -51.12 -21.63
C GLU A 402 4.92 -51.55 -22.90
N ARG A 403 3.62 -51.75 -22.70
CA ARG A 403 2.74 -52.52 -23.57
C ARG A 403 2.04 -51.56 -24.52
N ASN A 404 2.02 -51.87 -25.83
CA ASN A 404 1.32 -51.05 -26.83
C ASN A 404 -0.18 -50.88 -26.49
N SER A 405 -0.51 -49.82 -25.75
CA SER A 405 -1.71 -49.02 -25.95
C SER A 405 -1.42 -48.00 -27.04
N GLU A 406 -2.45 -47.63 -27.82
CA GLU A 406 -2.33 -46.59 -28.83
C GLU A 406 -2.15 -45.22 -28.13
N ASP A 407 -0.98 -44.60 -28.28
CA ASP A 407 -0.70 -43.27 -27.75
C ASP A 407 -1.61 -42.22 -28.42
N LYS A 408 -2.73 -41.91 -27.76
CA LYS A 408 -3.55 -40.76 -28.10
C LYS A 408 -2.82 -39.50 -27.68
N GLN A 409 -2.18 -38.86 -28.64
CA GLN A 409 -1.46 -37.60 -28.44
C GLN A 409 -2.43 -36.52 -27.91
N CYS A 410 -2.21 -36.07 -26.68
CA CYS A 410 -3.03 -35.06 -26.02
C CYS A 410 -2.67 -33.64 -26.50
N ASP A 411 -3.65 -32.75 -26.56
CA ASP A 411 -3.45 -31.34 -26.86
C ASP A 411 -3.06 -30.56 -25.61
N ASN A 412 -1.75 -30.39 -25.44
CA ASN A 412 -1.23 -29.54 -24.37
C ASN A 412 -1.65 -28.08 -24.57
N PHE A 413 -1.93 -27.42 -23.45
CA PHE A 413 -2.08 -25.96 -23.35
C PHE A 413 -0.82 -25.26 -23.88
N SER A 414 -0.97 -24.17 -24.62
CA SER A 414 0.15 -23.43 -25.21
C SER A 414 1.14 -22.98 -24.13
N ASP A 415 2.34 -23.54 -24.12
CA ASP A 415 3.49 -23.02 -23.36
C ASP A 415 4.34 -22.17 -24.31
N LEU A 416 4.47 -20.87 -24.01
CA LEU A 416 5.16 -19.89 -24.85
C LEU A 416 6.47 -19.47 -24.18
N ASP A 417 7.53 -19.34 -24.96
CA ASP A 417 8.82 -18.96 -24.38
C ASP A 417 8.87 -17.47 -23.96
N PHE A 418 9.87 -17.11 -23.16
CA PHE A 418 10.01 -15.73 -22.68
C PHE A 418 10.23 -14.71 -23.81
N HIS A 419 10.75 -15.12 -24.97
CA HIS A 419 10.98 -14.28 -26.14
C HIS A 419 9.67 -14.07 -26.94
N GLU A 420 8.85 -15.11 -27.10
CA GLU A 420 7.47 -15.00 -27.59
C GLU A 420 6.62 -14.09 -26.69
N ALA A 421 6.69 -14.26 -25.38
CA ALA A 421 5.98 -13.41 -24.41
C ALA A 421 6.52 -11.96 -24.35
N PHE A 422 7.79 -11.73 -24.70
CA PHE A 422 8.40 -10.39 -24.71
C PHE A 422 8.10 -9.60 -26.00
N ILE A 423 8.17 -10.25 -27.16
CA ILE A 423 7.83 -9.63 -28.46
C ILE A 423 6.31 -9.54 -28.65
N GLY A 424 5.57 -10.52 -28.10
CA GLY A 424 4.16 -10.71 -28.34
C GLY A 424 3.90 -11.57 -29.58
N THR A 425 2.87 -12.41 -29.49
CA THR A 425 2.39 -13.26 -30.58
C THR A 425 1.10 -12.72 -31.19
N SER A 426 0.71 -13.23 -32.36
CA SER A 426 -0.62 -13.01 -32.93
C SER A 426 -1.68 -13.72 -32.08
N LEU A 427 -2.76 -13.02 -31.71
CA LEU A 427 -3.89 -13.62 -31.00
C LEU A 427 -4.39 -14.88 -31.73
N TYR A 428 -4.39 -15.98 -31.00
CA TYR A 428 -4.97 -17.26 -31.40
C TYR A 428 -5.65 -17.83 -30.16
N VAL A 429 -6.82 -18.44 -30.35
CA VAL A 429 -7.67 -18.99 -29.28
C VAL A 429 -7.93 -20.44 -29.62
N ARG A 430 -7.57 -21.33 -28.71
CA ARG A 430 -7.86 -22.77 -28.76
C ARG A 430 -8.89 -23.10 -27.68
N LEU A 431 -9.75 -24.07 -27.95
CA LEU A 431 -10.70 -24.61 -26.98
C LEU A 431 -10.27 -26.03 -26.66
N LEU A 432 -9.76 -26.28 -25.45
CA LEU A 432 -9.33 -27.61 -25.02
C LEU A 432 -10.49 -28.28 -24.26
N LEU A 433 -11.03 -29.34 -24.84
CA LEU A 433 -12.16 -30.09 -24.32
C LEU A 433 -11.70 -31.12 -23.29
N TYR A 434 -12.24 -30.99 -22.08
CA TYR A 434 -12.19 -31.98 -21.03
C TYR A 434 -13.61 -32.45 -20.71
N THR A 435 -13.76 -33.76 -20.49
CA THR A 435 -14.96 -34.41 -20.01
C THR A 435 -14.58 -35.45 -18.96
N ARG A 436 -15.57 -36.03 -18.27
CA ARG A 436 -15.35 -37.14 -17.33
C ARG A 436 -14.64 -38.35 -17.95
N ALA A 437 -14.60 -38.47 -19.29
CA ALA A 437 -13.91 -39.55 -20.01
C ALA A 437 -12.44 -39.23 -20.40
N ASN A 438 -11.98 -37.98 -20.29
CA ASN A 438 -10.63 -37.57 -20.75
C ASN A 438 -9.98 -36.51 -19.84
N LEU A 439 -10.17 -36.60 -18.52
CA LEU A 439 -9.72 -35.57 -17.57
C LEU A 439 -8.21 -35.31 -17.59
N ASP A 440 -7.40 -36.33 -17.83
CA ASP A 440 -5.94 -36.23 -17.86
C ASP A 440 -5.38 -35.95 -19.27
N CYS A 441 -6.24 -35.80 -20.30
CA CYS A 441 -5.85 -35.67 -21.70
C CYS A 441 -6.86 -34.78 -22.46
N GLY A 442 -6.62 -33.45 -22.43
CA GLY A 442 -7.40 -32.50 -23.22
C GLY A 442 -7.19 -32.70 -24.72
N HIS A 443 -8.22 -32.41 -25.51
CA HIS A 443 -8.17 -32.41 -26.98
C HIS A 443 -8.69 -31.08 -27.54
N GLU A 444 -8.10 -30.56 -28.62
CA GLU A 444 -8.57 -29.32 -29.23
C GLU A 444 -9.93 -29.54 -29.94
N LEU A 445 -10.90 -28.70 -29.60
CA LEU A 445 -12.23 -28.66 -30.21
C LEU A 445 -12.23 -27.65 -31.37
N PRO A 446 -12.39 -28.10 -32.63
CA PRO A 446 -12.40 -27.20 -33.78
C PRO A 446 -13.53 -26.17 -33.69
N HIS A 447 -13.26 -24.92 -34.05
CA HIS A 447 -14.27 -23.85 -33.93
C HIS A 447 -15.44 -23.98 -34.93
N GLN A 448 -15.36 -24.87 -35.92
CA GLN A 448 -16.39 -25.12 -36.94
C GLN A 448 -16.95 -26.54 -36.81
N ASP A 449 -16.14 -27.58 -37.03
CA ASP A 449 -16.60 -28.98 -37.10
C ASP A 449 -16.72 -29.69 -35.73
N PHE A 450 -17.06 -28.96 -34.66
CA PHE A 450 -17.09 -29.48 -33.28
C PHE A 450 -18.09 -30.62 -33.05
N THR A 451 -19.17 -30.67 -33.84
CA THR A 451 -20.23 -31.69 -33.74
C THR A 451 -19.76 -33.12 -34.06
N HIS A 452 -18.63 -33.25 -34.75
CA HIS A 452 -18.02 -34.55 -35.07
C HIS A 452 -17.02 -35.06 -34.01
N VAL A 453 -16.70 -34.28 -32.98
CA VAL A 453 -15.75 -34.68 -31.92
C VAL A 453 -16.44 -35.65 -30.93
N PRO A 454 -16.02 -36.92 -30.81
CA PRO A 454 -16.83 -37.97 -30.15
C PRO A 454 -17.12 -37.78 -28.65
N LEU A 455 -16.39 -36.89 -27.97
CA LEU A 455 -16.60 -36.57 -26.56
C LEU A 455 -17.41 -35.28 -26.34
N PHE A 456 -17.68 -34.51 -27.40
CA PHE A 456 -18.43 -33.27 -27.29
C PHE A 456 -19.93 -33.51 -27.50
N HIS A 457 -20.76 -33.00 -26.60
CA HIS A 457 -22.21 -33.13 -26.71
C HIS A 457 -22.89 -31.78 -26.49
N VAL A 458 -23.36 -31.17 -27.57
CA VAL A 458 -23.95 -29.82 -27.62
C VAL A 458 -25.09 -29.63 -26.61
N THR A 459 -25.84 -30.69 -26.31
CA THR A 459 -26.97 -30.70 -25.37
C THR A 459 -26.58 -30.84 -23.89
N ARG A 460 -25.29 -31.00 -23.56
CA ARG A 460 -24.82 -31.04 -22.16
C ARG A 460 -24.51 -29.62 -21.64
N PRO A 461 -24.66 -29.37 -20.33
CA PRO A 461 -24.14 -28.15 -19.70
C PRO A 461 -22.68 -27.94 -20.06
N THR A 462 -22.29 -26.69 -20.32
CA THR A 462 -20.96 -26.37 -20.84
C THR A 462 -20.31 -25.28 -20.00
N THR A 463 -19.20 -25.62 -19.34
CA THR A 463 -18.42 -24.69 -18.53
C THR A 463 -17.16 -24.26 -19.26
N PHE A 464 -17.07 -22.97 -19.59
CA PHE A 464 -15.85 -22.38 -20.15
C PHE A 464 -14.93 -21.91 -19.01
N VAL A 465 -13.64 -22.23 -19.10
CA VAL A 465 -12.62 -21.85 -18.11
C VAL A 465 -11.60 -20.94 -18.78
N ILE A 466 -11.61 -19.66 -18.42
CA ILE A 466 -10.89 -18.58 -19.10
C ILE A 466 -9.79 -18.02 -18.19
N HIS A 467 -8.54 -18.27 -18.53
CA HIS A 467 -7.40 -17.71 -17.79
C HIS A 467 -7.23 -16.20 -18.06
N GLY A 468 -6.44 -15.53 -17.22
CA GLY A 468 -6.07 -14.13 -17.40
C GLY A 468 -4.67 -13.92 -17.97
N TYR A 469 -4.07 -12.78 -17.61
CA TYR A 469 -2.75 -12.31 -18.06
C TYR A 469 -1.61 -13.31 -17.79
N ARG A 470 -0.72 -13.55 -18.77
CA ARG A 470 0.37 -14.55 -18.70
C ARG A 470 1.75 -13.95 -19.06
N PRO A 471 2.33 -13.02 -18.28
CA PRO A 471 3.56 -12.27 -18.62
C PRO A 471 4.86 -13.11 -18.66
N THR A 472 4.76 -14.44 -18.69
CA THR A 472 5.87 -15.39 -18.80
C THR A 472 5.59 -16.52 -19.79
N GLY A 473 4.45 -16.50 -20.49
CA GLY A 473 4.09 -17.53 -21.47
C GLY A 473 3.72 -18.91 -20.94
N ALA A 474 4.11 -19.27 -19.70
CA ALA A 474 3.80 -20.57 -19.10
C ALA A 474 2.29 -20.88 -18.93
N PRO A 475 1.85 -22.16 -18.89
CA PRO A 475 0.48 -22.59 -18.58
C PRO A 475 0.02 -22.32 -17.13
N PRO A 476 -1.30 -22.25 -16.83
CA PRO A 476 -1.81 -22.11 -15.46
C PRO A 476 -1.78 -23.44 -14.70
N ILE A 477 -1.09 -23.48 -13.56
CA ILE A 477 -0.89 -24.70 -12.73
C ILE A 477 -2.16 -25.33 -12.14
N TRP A 478 -3.32 -24.68 -12.29
CA TRP A 478 -4.59 -25.07 -11.68
C TRP A 478 -5.59 -25.69 -12.68
N ILE A 479 -5.27 -25.74 -13.98
CA ILE A 479 -6.15 -26.32 -15.02
C ILE A 479 -6.50 -27.78 -14.70
N ASP A 480 -5.49 -28.57 -14.36
CA ASP A 480 -5.59 -29.99 -14.00
C ASP A 480 -6.45 -30.25 -12.74
N HIS A 481 -6.51 -29.29 -11.81
CA HIS A 481 -7.37 -29.37 -10.64
C HIS A 481 -8.81 -28.91 -10.94
N ILE A 482 -9.00 -27.81 -11.68
CA ILE A 482 -10.35 -27.28 -11.94
C ILE A 482 -11.15 -28.19 -12.88
N THR A 483 -10.52 -28.83 -13.88
CA THR A 483 -11.21 -29.76 -14.77
C THR A 483 -11.72 -30.99 -14.03
N ARG A 484 -10.89 -31.63 -13.19
CA ARG A 484 -11.32 -32.77 -12.35
C ARG A 484 -12.41 -32.38 -11.36
N LEU A 485 -12.28 -31.24 -10.68
CA LEU A 485 -13.27 -30.78 -9.70
C LEU A 485 -14.60 -30.36 -10.33
N LEU A 486 -14.62 -29.78 -11.53
CA LEU A 486 -15.86 -29.48 -12.26
C LEU A 486 -16.54 -30.76 -12.77
N ALA A 487 -15.78 -31.70 -13.33
CA ALA A 487 -16.32 -32.98 -13.81
C ALA A 487 -16.85 -33.90 -12.69
N ALA A 488 -16.47 -33.64 -11.44
CA ALA A 488 -17.07 -34.27 -10.26
C ALA A 488 -18.48 -33.74 -9.96
N GLN A 489 -18.78 -32.48 -10.26
CA GLN A 489 -20.09 -31.86 -9.96
C GLN A 489 -21.20 -32.40 -10.86
N ALA A 490 -20.97 -32.42 -12.17
CA ALA A 490 -21.95 -32.86 -13.17
C ALA A 490 -21.27 -33.47 -14.40
N ASP A 491 -22.05 -34.16 -15.23
CA ASP A 491 -21.59 -34.65 -16.53
C ASP A 491 -21.74 -33.54 -17.59
N MET A 492 -20.67 -32.75 -17.75
CA MET A 492 -20.63 -31.50 -18.51
C MET A 492 -19.49 -31.49 -19.54
N ASN A 493 -19.60 -30.62 -20.56
CA ASN A 493 -18.44 -30.26 -21.38
C ASN A 493 -17.63 -29.20 -20.62
N ILE A 494 -16.31 -29.37 -20.48
CA ILE A 494 -15.43 -28.37 -19.88
C ILE A 494 -14.49 -27.85 -20.97
N LEU A 495 -14.61 -26.57 -21.30
CA LEU A 495 -13.84 -25.93 -22.37
C LEU A 495 -12.82 -24.97 -21.77
N VAL A 496 -11.58 -25.42 -21.66
CA VAL A 496 -10.46 -24.57 -21.27
C VAL A 496 -10.10 -23.67 -22.46
N VAL A 497 -10.28 -22.36 -22.27
CA VAL A 497 -9.99 -21.35 -23.28
C VAL A 497 -8.51 -20.98 -23.19
N ASP A 498 -7.69 -21.58 -24.05
CA ASP A 498 -6.30 -21.20 -24.25
C ASP A 498 -6.25 -20.04 -25.25
N TRP A 499 -6.23 -18.82 -24.71
CA TRP A 499 -5.92 -17.60 -25.47
C TRP A 499 -4.52 -17.08 -25.12
N ASN A 500 -3.60 -17.98 -24.73
CA ASN A 500 -2.30 -17.58 -24.20
C ASN A 500 -1.47 -16.77 -25.21
N ARG A 501 -1.65 -17.02 -26.51
CA ARG A 501 -1.05 -16.21 -27.60
C ARG A 501 -1.59 -14.78 -27.72
N GLY A 502 -2.65 -14.44 -26.99
CA GLY A 502 -3.12 -13.07 -26.75
C GLY A 502 -2.83 -12.54 -25.33
N ALA A 503 -2.77 -13.42 -24.33
CA ALA A 503 -2.56 -13.07 -22.92
C ALA A 503 -1.08 -12.95 -22.51
N ALA A 504 -0.17 -13.60 -23.24
CA ALA A 504 1.26 -13.55 -23.03
C ALA A 504 1.88 -12.37 -23.81
N ASN A 505 1.96 -11.24 -23.13
CA ASN A 505 2.67 -10.07 -23.61
C ASN A 505 3.30 -9.34 -22.42
N PHE A 506 4.54 -8.84 -22.53
CA PHE A 506 5.12 -8.00 -21.49
C PHE A 506 4.41 -6.64 -21.37
N ASN A 507 3.79 -6.16 -22.45
CA ASN A 507 2.89 -5.02 -22.45
C ASN A 507 1.47 -5.45 -22.07
N TYR A 508 1.09 -5.22 -20.81
CA TYR A 508 -0.26 -5.47 -20.29
C TYR A 508 -1.37 -4.84 -21.14
N PHE A 509 -1.18 -3.64 -21.70
CA PHE A 509 -2.19 -2.97 -22.53
C PHE A 509 -2.52 -3.74 -23.81
N THR A 510 -1.57 -4.52 -24.36
CA THR A 510 -1.83 -5.41 -25.50
C THR A 510 -2.70 -6.60 -25.09
N ALA A 511 -2.45 -7.19 -23.92
CA ALA A 511 -3.29 -8.27 -23.38
C ALA A 511 -4.72 -7.77 -23.05
N VAL A 512 -4.85 -6.55 -22.51
CA VAL A 512 -6.15 -5.87 -22.30
C VAL A 512 -6.89 -5.71 -23.64
N ALA A 513 -6.26 -5.15 -24.68
CA ALA A 513 -6.90 -4.98 -25.99
C ALA A 513 -7.35 -6.32 -26.60
N ASN A 514 -6.57 -7.38 -26.42
CA ASN A 514 -6.90 -8.73 -26.88
C ASN A 514 -8.14 -9.35 -26.19
N THR A 515 -8.58 -8.86 -25.02
CA THR A 515 -9.75 -9.43 -24.31
C THR A 515 -11.04 -9.33 -25.13
N ARG A 516 -11.36 -8.17 -25.71
CA ARG A 516 -12.55 -7.97 -26.55
C ARG A 516 -12.52 -8.83 -27.83
N HIS A 517 -11.34 -9.03 -28.42
CA HIS A 517 -11.17 -9.92 -29.59
C HIS A 517 -11.30 -11.41 -29.23
N THR A 518 -10.78 -11.81 -28.06
CA THR A 518 -10.94 -13.17 -27.51
C THR A 518 -12.41 -13.46 -27.23
N ALA A 519 -13.12 -12.52 -26.60
CA ALA A 519 -14.55 -12.61 -26.34
C ALA A 519 -15.35 -12.76 -27.64
N ALA A 520 -15.11 -11.91 -28.65
CA ALA A 520 -15.81 -11.99 -29.94
C ALA A 520 -15.64 -13.35 -30.65
N ASN A 521 -14.47 -13.99 -30.54
CA ASN A 521 -14.23 -15.32 -31.08
C ASN A 521 -15.08 -16.39 -30.35
N ILE A 522 -15.05 -16.38 -29.01
CA ILE A 522 -15.79 -17.36 -28.19
C ILE A 522 -17.31 -17.15 -28.31
N THR A 523 -17.78 -15.90 -28.38
CA THR A 523 -19.19 -15.58 -28.67
C THR A 523 -19.62 -16.16 -30.01
N ALA A 524 -18.80 -16.04 -31.06
CA ALA A 524 -19.11 -16.64 -32.36
C ALA A 524 -19.17 -18.19 -32.30
N PHE A 525 -18.36 -18.83 -31.45
CA PHE A 525 -18.45 -20.27 -31.19
C PHE A 525 -19.74 -20.64 -30.42
N ILE A 526 -20.09 -19.88 -29.37
CA ILE A 526 -21.33 -20.09 -28.60
C ILE A 526 -22.59 -19.88 -29.47
N HIS A 527 -22.57 -18.94 -30.42
CA HIS A 527 -23.63 -18.83 -31.42
C HIS A 527 -23.80 -20.13 -32.22
N ARG A 528 -22.71 -20.68 -32.79
CA ARG A 528 -22.79 -21.97 -33.52
C ARG A 528 -23.23 -23.13 -32.64
N MET A 529 -22.82 -23.18 -31.36
CA MET A 529 -23.37 -24.14 -30.41
C MET A 529 -24.89 -23.97 -30.23
N THR A 530 -25.38 -22.73 -30.19
CA THR A 530 -26.81 -22.41 -30.04
C THR A 530 -27.60 -22.81 -31.30
N ASP A 531 -27.01 -22.59 -32.49
CA ASP A 531 -27.59 -23.01 -33.78
C ASP A 531 -27.72 -24.56 -33.85
N GLU A 532 -26.75 -25.29 -33.28
CA GLU A 532 -26.75 -26.74 -33.10
C GLU A 532 -27.56 -27.22 -31.85
N GLY A 533 -28.30 -26.32 -31.18
CA GLY A 533 -29.27 -26.64 -30.14
C GLY A 533 -28.80 -26.51 -28.67
N ALA A 534 -27.65 -25.90 -28.39
CA ALA A 534 -27.24 -25.58 -27.02
C ALA A 534 -28.11 -24.49 -26.39
N CYS A 535 -28.37 -24.60 -25.08
CA CYS A 535 -29.11 -23.59 -24.33
C CYS A 535 -28.14 -22.63 -23.60
N LEU A 536 -28.29 -21.32 -23.79
CA LEU A 536 -27.46 -20.31 -23.11
C LEU A 536 -27.57 -20.38 -21.57
N ASP A 537 -28.73 -20.75 -21.05
CA ASP A 537 -29.00 -20.98 -19.63
C ASP A 537 -28.10 -22.09 -19.04
N SER A 538 -27.65 -23.03 -19.88
CA SER A 538 -26.77 -24.15 -19.50
C SER A 538 -25.27 -23.85 -19.64
N ILE A 539 -24.92 -22.60 -19.98
CA ILE A 539 -23.53 -22.14 -20.12
C ILE A 539 -23.07 -21.42 -18.85
N HIS A 540 -21.93 -21.85 -18.32
CA HIS A 540 -21.23 -21.19 -17.21
C HIS A 540 -19.85 -20.72 -17.68
N LEU A 541 -19.53 -19.43 -17.50
CA LEU A 541 -18.21 -18.88 -17.82
C LEU A 541 -17.45 -18.61 -16.51
N ILE A 542 -16.31 -19.27 -16.30
CA ILE A 542 -15.40 -19.01 -15.17
C ILE A 542 -14.22 -18.21 -15.70
N GLY A 543 -14.09 -16.95 -15.30
CA GLY A 543 -13.04 -16.05 -15.77
C GLY A 543 -12.11 -15.61 -14.65
N VAL A 544 -10.80 -15.78 -14.84
CA VAL A 544 -9.76 -15.38 -13.87
C VAL A 544 -9.04 -14.12 -14.34
N SER A 545 -8.91 -13.09 -13.50
CA SER A 545 -8.20 -11.84 -13.86
C SER A 545 -8.77 -11.21 -15.14
N LEU A 546 -7.96 -10.92 -16.17
CA LEU A 546 -8.44 -10.50 -17.50
C LEU A 546 -9.51 -11.44 -18.10
N GLY A 547 -9.47 -12.74 -17.78
CA GLY A 547 -10.47 -13.71 -18.20
C GLY A 547 -11.87 -13.44 -17.66
N ALA A 548 -12.00 -12.75 -16.52
CA ALA A 548 -13.30 -12.30 -15.99
C ALA A 548 -13.95 -11.25 -16.90
N HIS A 549 -13.15 -10.36 -17.50
CA HIS A 549 -13.65 -9.38 -18.48
C HIS A 549 -13.89 -10.00 -19.85
N VAL A 550 -13.12 -11.02 -20.25
CA VAL A 550 -13.48 -11.86 -21.42
C VAL A 550 -14.84 -12.52 -21.20
N ALA A 551 -15.11 -13.08 -20.01
CA ALA A 551 -16.41 -13.66 -19.67
C ALA A 551 -17.55 -12.63 -19.69
N GLY A 552 -17.34 -11.45 -19.09
CA GLY A 552 -18.28 -10.33 -19.14
C GLY A 552 -18.61 -9.90 -20.57
N PHE A 553 -17.59 -9.67 -21.40
CA PHE A 553 -17.77 -9.30 -22.81
C PHE A 553 -18.48 -10.37 -23.64
N ILE A 554 -18.28 -11.67 -23.36
CA ILE A 554 -19.07 -12.74 -23.99
C ILE A 554 -20.55 -12.62 -23.59
N GLY A 555 -20.81 -12.45 -22.29
CA GLY A 555 -22.16 -12.26 -21.75
C GLY A 555 -22.89 -11.05 -22.32
N ALA A 556 -22.23 -9.89 -22.36
CA ALA A 556 -22.72 -8.66 -22.96
C ALA A 556 -23.05 -8.83 -24.46
N MET A 557 -22.16 -9.46 -25.25
CA MET A 557 -22.41 -9.71 -26.67
C MET A 557 -23.57 -10.70 -26.91
N LEU A 558 -23.79 -11.64 -25.99
CA LEU A 558 -24.94 -12.55 -26.01
C LEU A 558 -26.23 -11.91 -25.44
N GLY A 559 -26.14 -10.68 -24.91
CA GLY A 559 -27.27 -9.89 -24.40
C GLY A 559 -27.72 -10.28 -22.99
N GLY A 560 -26.80 -10.64 -22.09
CA GLY A 560 -27.10 -10.97 -20.69
C GLY A 560 -27.73 -12.35 -20.47
N ARG A 561 -27.85 -13.17 -21.53
CA ARG A 561 -28.62 -14.43 -21.54
C ARG A 561 -27.83 -15.67 -21.11
N VAL A 562 -26.51 -15.57 -20.90
CA VAL A 562 -25.70 -16.68 -20.38
C VAL A 562 -26.19 -17.06 -18.98
N GLY A 563 -26.28 -18.35 -18.66
CA GLY A 563 -26.77 -18.83 -17.36
C GLY A 563 -25.98 -18.29 -16.17
N ARG A 564 -24.64 -18.40 -16.20
CA ARG A 564 -23.79 -17.86 -15.12
C ARG A 564 -22.43 -17.34 -15.61
N ILE A 565 -21.93 -16.28 -14.96
CA ILE A 565 -20.51 -15.88 -14.99
C ILE A 565 -19.95 -15.88 -13.56
N THR A 566 -18.81 -16.55 -13.36
CA THR A 566 -18.03 -16.44 -12.12
C THR A 566 -16.74 -15.66 -12.39
N GLY A 567 -16.59 -14.51 -11.75
CA GLY A 567 -15.40 -13.66 -11.81
C GLY A 567 -14.43 -13.95 -10.67
N LEU A 568 -13.30 -14.59 -10.96
CA LEU A 568 -12.24 -14.88 -9.99
C LEU A 568 -11.18 -13.79 -10.06
N ASP A 569 -11.25 -12.87 -9.09
CA ASP A 569 -10.47 -11.63 -8.97
C ASP A 569 -10.33 -10.89 -10.31
N PRO A 570 -11.41 -10.25 -10.81
CA PRO A 570 -11.39 -9.52 -12.08
C PRO A 570 -10.31 -8.45 -12.08
N ALA A 571 -9.67 -8.16 -13.21
CA ALA A 571 -8.48 -7.31 -13.24
C ALA A 571 -8.81 -5.82 -13.09
N GLY A 572 -8.35 -5.16 -12.02
CA GLY A 572 -8.54 -3.72 -11.78
C GLY A 572 -7.87 -2.79 -12.81
N PRO A 573 -6.58 -2.98 -13.16
CA PRO A 573 -5.89 -2.08 -14.08
C PRO A 573 -6.53 -2.08 -15.48
N MET A 574 -6.88 -0.88 -15.98
CA MET A 574 -7.69 -0.60 -17.19
C MET A 574 -9.21 -0.86 -17.08
N PHE A 575 -9.72 -1.41 -15.98
CA PHE A 575 -11.16 -1.66 -15.77
C PHE A 575 -11.73 -0.94 -14.52
N ALA A 576 -10.88 -0.35 -13.69
CA ALA A 576 -11.30 0.48 -12.56
C ALA A 576 -11.81 1.85 -13.06
N GLY A 577 -13.06 2.18 -12.72
CA GLY A 577 -13.69 3.47 -13.06
C GLY A 577 -14.24 3.58 -14.49
N VAL A 578 -14.16 2.51 -15.30
CA VAL A 578 -14.81 2.44 -16.62
C VAL A 578 -16.31 2.08 -16.47
N PRO A 579 -17.18 2.45 -17.43
CA PRO A 579 -18.61 2.13 -17.34
C PRO A 579 -18.87 0.62 -17.52
N PRO A 580 -20.06 0.10 -17.14
CA PRO A 580 -20.41 -1.32 -17.20
C PRO A 580 -19.94 -2.07 -18.46
N GLU A 581 -20.25 -1.51 -19.63
CA GLU A 581 -19.98 -2.04 -20.98
C GLU A 581 -18.48 -2.17 -21.35
N GLU A 582 -17.59 -1.72 -20.47
CA GLU A 582 -16.13 -1.79 -20.61
C GLU A 582 -15.47 -2.74 -19.60
N ARG A 583 -16.23 -3.45 -18.75
CA ARG A 583 -15.72 -4.39 -17.74
C ARG A 583 -16.63 -5.63 -17.59
N LEU A 584 -16.49 -6.35 -16.47
CA LEU A 584 -17.47 -7.34 -16.00
C LEU A 584 -18.52 -6.61 -15.15
N ASP A 585 -19.80 -6.91 -15.35
CA ASP A 585 -20.94 -6.28 -14.68
C ASP A 585 -22.06 -7.31 -14.38
N PRO A 586 -22.94 -7.08 -13.38
CA PRO A 586 -24.05 -7.99 -13.10
C PRO A 586 -25.02 -8.17 -14.27
N SER A 587 -25.05 -7.24 -15.23
CA SER A 587 -25.89 -7.31 -16.44
C SER A 587 -25.39 -8.31 -17.51
N ASP A 588 -24.17 -8.84 -17.40
CA ASP A 588 -23.57 -9.72 -18.41
C ASP A 588 -24.17 -11.14 -18.45
N ALA A 589 -24.85 -11.60 -17.40
CA ALA A 589 -25.46 -12.93 -17.34
C ALA A 589 -26.70 -12.98 -16.43
N GLN A 590 -27.48 -14.06 -16.55
CA GLN A 590 -28.63 -14.33 -15.69
C GLN A 590 -28.22 -14.43 -14.22
N PHE A 591 -26.99 -14.85 -13.93
CA PHE A 591 -26.39 -14.72 -12.61
C PHE A 591 -24.88 -14.44 -12.73
N VAL A 592 -24.35 -13.64 -11.82
CA VAL A 592 -22.94 -13.23 -11.79
C VAL A 592 -22.45 -13.28 -10.35
N ASP A 593 -21.47 -14.13 -10.06
CA ASP A 593 -20.80 -14.22 -8.76
C ASP A 593 -19.34 -13.80 -8.89
N VAL A 594 -18.86 -12.94 -7.98
CA VAL A 594 -17.48 -12.42 -8.03
C VAL A 594 -16.77 -12.70 -6.72
N LEU A 595 -15.53 -13.17 -6.80
CA LEU A 595 -14.65 -13.43 -5.66
C LEU A 595 -13.44 -12.49 -5.72
N HIS A 596 -13.36 -11.57 -4.76
CA HIS A 596 -12.31 -10.57 -4.62
C HIS A 596 -11.21 -11.06 -3.68
N THR A 597 -9.95 -10.94 -4.10
CA THR A 597 -8.77 -11.30 -3.28
C THR A 597 -7.60 -10.31 -3.32
N ASP A 598 -7.52 -9.40 -4.29
CA ASP A 598 -6.42 -8.41 -4.40
C ASP A 598 -6.91 -7.02 -4.86
N MET A 599 -8.01 -6.50 -4.28
CA MET A 599 -8.60 -5.21 -4.67
C MET A 599 -7.68 -3.99 -4.44
N ASN A 600 -6.59 -4.16 -3.68
CA ASN A 600 -5.55 -3.16 -3.45
C ASN A 600 -4.37 -3.21 -4.44
N SER A 601 -4.29 -4.21 -5.34
CA SER A 601 -3.27 -4.22 -6.39
C SER A 601 -3.80 -4.63 -7.78
N PHE A 602 -4.08 -5.91 -8.05
CA PHE A 602 -4.48 -6.40 -9.37
C PHE A 602 -5.98 -6.69 -9.54
N GLY A 603 -6.73 -6.83 -8.44
CA GLY A 603 -8.18 -7.00 -8.41
C GLY A 603 -8.97 -5.72 -8.67
N LEU A 604 -10.19 -5.85 -9.19
CA LEU A 604 -11.11 -4.76 -9.50
C LEU A 604 -11.90 -4.37 -8.25
N SER A 605 -11.58 -3.21 -7.67
CA SER A 605 -12.34 -2.72 -6.52
C SER A 605 -13.76 -2.30 -6.91
N GLY A 606 -14.76 -2.85 -6.24
CA GLY A 606 -16.16 -2.50 -6.46
C GLY A 606 -17.11 -3.56 -5.90
N ALA A 607 -18.37 -3.45 -6.31
CA ALA A 607 -19.28 -4.59 -6.42
C ALA A 607 -19.53 -4.78 -7.92
N ASN A 608 -19.29 -5.99 -8.42
CA ASN A 608 -19.28 -6.33 -9.84
C ASN A 608 -20.14 -7.56 -10.16
N GLY A 609 -20.71 -8.22 -9.15
CA GLY A 609 -21.63 -9.33 -9.29
C GLY A 609 -23.05 -9.02 -8.77
N HIS A 610 -23.95 -9.98 -9.00
CA HIS A 610 -25.17 -10.10 -8.21
C HIS A 610 -24.86 -10.45 -6.75
N ILE A 611 -23.72 -11.12 -6.53
CA ILE A 611 -23.09 -11.37 -5.24
C ILE A 611 -21.57 -11.13 -5.37
N ASP A 612 -21.00 -10.42 -4.41
CA ASP A 612 -19.58 -10.13 -4.31
C ASP A 612 -19.04 -10.69 -2.99
N PHE A 613 -18.18 -11.71 -3.10
CA PHE A 613 -17.49 -12.38 -2.01
C PHE A 613 -16.13 -11.71 -1.76
N TYR A 614 -15.90 -11.26 -0.52
CA TYR A 614 -14.68 -10.58 -0.11
C TYR A 614 -13.92 -11.43 0.90
N ALA A 615 -13.06 -12.32 0.41
CA ALA A 615 -12.22 -13.17 1.26
C ALA A 615 -11.20 -12.32 2.02
N ASN A 616 -11.19 -12.41 3.36
CA ASN A 616 -10.35 -11.59 4.25
C ASN A 616 -10.51 -10.07 4.01
N GLY A 617 -11.67 -9.65 3.50
CA GLY A 617 -11.96 -8.26 3.13
C GLY A 617 -11.69 -7.89 1.66
N GLY A 618 -11.19 -8.84 0.85
CA GLY A 618 -10.83 -8.62 -0.56
C GLY A 618 -9.46 -7.96 -0.76
N LEU A 619 -8.62 -7.96 0.28
CA LEU A 619 -7.28 -7.37 0.33
C LEU A 619 -6.25 -8.45 0.70
N ASP A 620 -5.09 -8.09 1.26
CA ASP A 620 -4.01 -9.00 1.70
C ASP A 620 -4.50 -10.33 2.31
N GLN A 621 -4.17 -11.44 1.65
CA GLN A 621 -4.62 -12.77 2.02
C GLN A 621 -3.66 -13.42 3.03
N PRO A 622 -4.15 -14.18 4.03
CA PRO A 622 -3.31 -14.95 4.93
C PRO A 622 -2.34 -15.88 4.17
N GLY A 623 -1.12 -16.02 4.67
CA GLY A 623 -0.06 -16.82 4.03
C GLY A 623 0.64 -16.14 2.84
N CYS A 624 0.03 -15.14 2.21
CA CYS A 624 0.71 -14.37 1.17
C CYS A 624 1.74 -13.40 1.77
N PRO A 625 2.83 -13.07 1.03
CA PRO A 625 3.86 -12.18 1.55
C PRO A 625 3.27 -10.79 1.80
N LYS A 626 3.64 -10.13 2.91
CA LYS A 626 3.15 -8.78 3.23
C LYS A 626 4.10 -7.65 2.82
N THR A 627 5.02 -7.92 1.88
CA THR A 627 5.96 -6.89 1.39
C THR A 627 6.22 -7.02 -0.11
N ILE A 628 6.18 -5.87 -0.80
CA ILE A 628 6.52 -5.69 -2.22
C ILE A 628 7.90 -6.23 -2.61
N PHE A 629 8.83 -6.35 -1.65
CA PHE A 629 10.17 -6.92 -1.83
C PHE A 629 10.17 -8.41 -2.15
N SER A 630 9.03 -9.09 -1.99
CA SER A 630 8.82 -10.47 -2.46
C SER A 630 8.63 -10.54 -3.99
N GLY A 631 8.68 -9.40 -4.68
CA GLY A 631 8.63 -9.30 -6.13
C GLY A 631 7.30 -9.81 -6.69
N LYS A 632 7.35 -10.63 -7.74
CA LYS A 632 6.13 -11.26 -8.30
C LYS A 632 5.38 -12.10 -7.26
N ALA A 633 6.06 -12.71 -6.28
CA ALA A 633 5.40 -13.58 -5.30
C ALA A 633 4.55 -12.82 -4.26
N TYR A 634 4.72 -11.51 -4.12
CA TYR A 634 3.78 -10.63 -3.41
C TYR A 634 2.45 -10.61 -4.20
N PHE A 635 2.43 -9.79 -5.25
CA PHE A 635 1.29 -9.52 -6.12
C PHE A 635 0.57 -10.73 -6.73
N VAL A 636 1.27 -11.83 -7.00
CA VAL A 636 0.68 -13.01 -7.62
C VAL A 636 0.02 -13.95 -6.59
N CYS A 637 0.41 -13.88 -5.31
CA CYS A 637 -0.16 -14.77 -4.29
C CYS A 637 -1.61 -14.40 -3.98
N ASP A 638 -1.85 -13.14 -3.64
CA ASP A 638 -3.18 -12.62 -3.32
C ASP A 638 -4.13 -12.79 -4.52
N HIS A 639 -3.69 -12.36 -5.72
CA HIS A 639 -4.48 -12.50 -6.95
C HIS A 639 -4.81 -13.96 -7.31
N GLN A 640 -3.90 -14.92 -7.04
CA GLN A 640 -4.17 -16.35 -7.26
C GLN A 640 -5.03 -16.99 -6.16
N ARG A 641 -5.18 -16.35 -5.00
CA ARG A 641 -5.95 -16.90 -3.89
C ARG A 641 -7.41 -17.13 -4.27
N SER A 642 -8.01 -16.27 -5.10
CA SER A 642 -9.36 -16.47 -5.68
C SER A 642 -9.52 -17.85 -6.31
N VAL A 643 -8.57 -18.27 -7.14
CA VAL A 643 -8.61 -19.59 -7.79
C VAL A 643 -8.49 -20.71 -6.76
N PHE A 644 -7.57 -20.60 -5.80
CA PHE A 644 -7.41 -21.64 -4.77
C PHE A 644 -8.63 -21.76 -3.83
N LEU A 645 -9.29 -20.65 -3.51
CA LEU A 645 -10.54 -20.65 -2.75
C LEU A 645 -11.70 -21.21 -3.57
N TYR A 646 -11.75 -20.98 -4.89
CA TYR A 646 -12.74 -21.58 -5.79
C TYR A 646 -12.50 -23.09 -6.01
N LEU A 647 -11.25 -23.55 -6.10
CA LEU A 647 -10.92 -24.99 -6.06
C LEU A 647 -11.34 -25.62 -4.72
N CYS A 648 -11.21 -24.88 -3.62
CA CYS A 648 -11.72 -25.29 -2.32
C CYS A 648 -13.26 -25.38 -2.35
N SER A 649 -13.94 -24.37 -2.89
CA SER A 649 -15.41 -24.30 -2.92
C SER A 649 -16.07 -25.43 -3.73
N LEU A 650 -15.43 -25.89 -4.81
CA LEU A 650 -15.84 -27.07 -5.57
C LEU A 650 -15.61 -28.39 -4.80
N ASN A 651 -14.67 -28.42 -3.86
CA ASN A 651 -14.39 -29.59 -3.04
C ASN A 651 -15.35 -29.64 -1.83
N HIS A 652 -16.13 -30.72 -1.73
CA HIS A 652 -17.15 -30.92 -0.69
C HIS A 652 -16.63 -30.84 0.77
N THR A 653 -15.30 -30.91 0.99
CA THR A 653 -14.70 -30.78 2.33
C THR A 653 -14.47 -29.32 2.78
N CYS A 654 -14.76 -28.32 1.96
CA CYS A 654 -14.40 -26.92 2.20
C CYS A 654 -15.59 -25.93 2.02
N PRO A 655 -16.60 -25.96 2.91
CA PRO A 655 -17.64 -24.95 2.94
C PRO A 655 -17.11 -23.63 3.51
N LEU A 656 -17.15 -22.56 2.70
CA LEU A 656 -16.70 -21.21 3.09
C LEU A 656 -17.92 -20.30 3.31
N THR A 657 -18.49 -20.33 4.51
CA THR A 657 -19.66 -19.52 4.89
C THR A 657 -19.35 -18.02 4.85
N ALA A 658 -20.17 -17.24 4.15
CA ALA A 658 -19.98 -15.81 3.98
C ALA A 658 -21.16 -14.99 4.53
N TYR A 659 -20.84 -13.91 5.25
CA TYR A 659 -21.77 -13.14 6.06
C TYR A 659 -22.09 -11.80 5.37
N PRO A 660 -23.36 -11.54 4.99
CA PRO A 660 -23.76 -10.30 4.32
C PRO A 660 -23.58 -9.07 5.22
N CYS A 661 -22.80 -8.07 4.78
CA CYS A 661 -22.40 -6.97 5.65
C CYS A 661 -22.11 -5.64 4.91
N SER A 662 -22.18 -4.51 5.61
CA SER A 662 -21.87 -3.18 5.06
C SER A 662 -20.39 -2.99 4.73
N SER A 663 -19.51 -3.52 5.58
CA SER A 663 -18.06 -3.48 5.41
C SER A 663 -17.37 -4.64 6.10
N TYR A 664 -16.14 -4.95 5.68
CA TYR A 664 -15.31 -5.94 6.37
C TYR A 664 -15.07 -5.58 7.84
N THR A 665 -14.93 -4.28 8.14
CA THR A 665 -14.77 -3.76 9.51
C THR A 665 -15.96 -4.11 10.39
N ASP A 666 -17.18 -4.04 9.88
CA ASP A 666 -18.40 -4.36 10.66
C ASP A 666 -18.55 -5.88 10.86
N PHE A 667 -18.11 -6.67 9.88
CA PHE A 667 -18.03 -8.13 9.96
C PHE A 667 -17.03 -8.58 11.05
N ILE A 668 -15.77 -8.10 11.03
CA ILE A 668 -14.76 -8.46 12.06
C ILE A 668 -15.08 -7.86 13.44
N ASN A 669 -15.86 -6.78 13.52
CA ASN A 669 -16.47 -6.30 14.77
C ASN A 669 -17.65 -7.17 15.25
N GLY A 670 -17.99 -8.25 14.55
CA GLY A 670 -19.03 -9.20 14.95
C GLY A 670 -20.48 -8.70 14.79
N GLN A 671 -20.71 -7.65 14.00
CA GLN A 671 -22.01 -7.01 13.86
C GLN A 671 -22.94 -7.74 12.87
N CYS A 672 -22.37 -8.38 11.85
CA CYS A 672 -23.10 -9.00 10.73
C CYS A 672 -23.23 -10.54 10.83
N LEU A 673 -23.04 -11.12 12.02
CA LEU A 673 -22.93 -12.58 12.21
C LEU A 673 -24.28 -13.32 12.28
N GLN A 674 -25.35 -12.74 11.72
CA GLN A 674 -26.70 -13.31 11.77
C GLN A 674 -27.35 -13.32 10.39
N CYS A 675 -27.48 -14.50 9.80
CA CYS A 675 -28.21 -14.73 8.55
C CYS A 675 -29.72 -14.91 8.79
N GLU A 676 -30.27 -14.35 9.87
CA GLU A 676 -31.67 -14.56 10.27
C GLU A 676 -32.65 -13.95 9.26
N ALA A 677 -32.29 -12.83 8.64
CA ALA A 677 -33.00 -12.25 7.50
C ALA A 677 -33.03 -13.18 6.27
N PHE A 678 -32.13 -14.17 6.19
CA PHE A 678 -32.02 -15.10 5.07
C PHE A 678 -32.92 -16.34 5.23
N LYS A 679 -33.49 -16.60 6.41
CA LYS A 679 -34.45 -17.70 6.62
C LYS A 679 -35.62 -17.68 5.62
N PRO A 680 -36.09 -18.84 5.12
CA PRO A 680 -35.70 -20.20 5.51
C PRO A 680 -34.31 -20.65 5.00
N SER A 681 -33.68 -19.90 4.10
CA SER A 681 -32.31 -20.17 3.63
C SER A 681 -31.26 -19.91 4.72
N SER A 682 -30.09 -20.54 4.59
CA SER A 682 -28.89 -20.34 5.42
C SER A 682 -28.21 -18.97 5.17
N CYS A 683 -26.97 -18.80 5.64
CA CYS A 683 -26.05 -17.84 5.03
C CYS A 683 -25.70 -18.26 3.58
N PRO A 684 -25.30 -17.31 2.72
CA PRO A 684 -24.50 -17.61 1.53
C PRO A 684 -23.24 -18.40 1.90
N VAL A 685 -22.88 -19.38 1.06
CA VAL A 685 -21.65 -20.18 1.21
C VAL A 685 -20.95 -20.15 -0.13
N LEU A 686 -19.66 -19.81 -0.15
CA LEU A 686 -18.82 -20.00 -1.32
C LEU A 686 -18.48 -21.49 -1.40
N GLY A 687 -19.27 -22.25 -2.15
CA GLY A 687 -18.99 -23.66 -2.46
C GLY A 687 -20.20 -24.57 -2.36
N ASN A 688 -19.92 -25.88 -2.43
CA ASN A 688 -20.93 -26.92 -2.36
C ASN A 688 -21.68 -26.94 -1.03
N VAL A 689 -23.00 -26.73 -1.09
CA VAL A 689 -23.92 -26.87 0.05
C VAL A 689 -24.70 -28.18 -0.08
N LEU A 690 -24.86 -28.90 1.05
CA LEU A 690 -25.82 -29.99 1.19
C LEU A 690 -27.23 -29.40 1.34
N GLN A 691 -28.00 -29.34 0.26
CA GLN A 691 -29.35 -28.82 0.29
C GLN A 691 -30.36 -29.97 0.46
N TYR A 692 -30.91 -30.06 1.67
CA TYR A 692 -31.98 -31.01 1.99
C TYR A 692 -33.30 -30.50 1.39
N THR A 693 -33.74 -31.09 0.28
CA THR A 693 -35.11 -30.94 -0.20
C THR A 693 -36.02 -31.97 0.48
N THR A 694 -37.32 -31.88 0.29
CA THR A 694 -38.27 -32.89 0.79
C THR A 694 -38.27 -34.21 0.00
N VAL A 695 -37.45 -34.32 -1.05
CA VAL A 695 -37.43 -35.46 -1.99
C VAL A 695 -36.01 -36.00 -2.24
N SER A 696 -34.99 -35.16 -2.04
CA SER A 696 -33.59 -35.42 -2.40
C SER A 696 -32.61 -34.67 -1.50
N VAL A 697 -31.40 -35.22 -1.35
CA VAL A 697 -30.22 -34.44 -0.91
C VAL A 697 -29.46 -34.09 -2.18
N GLU A 698 -29.50 -32.83 -2.58
CA GLU A 698 -28.78 -32.34 -3.75
C GLU A 698 -27.55 -31.54 -3.31
N MET A 699 -26.39 -31.91 -3.86
CA MET A 699 -25.14 -31.18 -3.71
C MET A 699 -25.06 -30.16 -4.84
N GLY A 700 -25.09 -28.88 -4.49
CA GLY A 700 -25.07 -27.79 -5.46
C GLY A 700 -23.91 -26.84 -5.25
N TYR A 701 -23.09 -26.66 -6.30
CA TYR A 701 -22.18 -25.51 -6.46
C TYR A 701 -22.90 -24.29 -7.08
N ASP A 702 -24.24 -24.24 -6.98
CA ASP A 702 -25.02 -23.13 -7.50
C ASP A 702 -25.45 -22.11 -6.44
N LEU A 703 -24.96 -20.89 -6.65
CA LEU A 703 -25.15 -19.73 -5.79
C LEU A 703 -26.32 -18.87 -6.27
N SER A 704 -26.95 -19.21 -7.41
CA SER A 704 -28.11 -18.50 -7.98
C SER A 704 -29.27 -18.32 -6.97
N GLN A 705 -29.46 -19.29 -6.07
CA GLN A 705 -30.48 -19.25 -5.01
C GLN A 705 -30.36 -18.01 -4.09
N TRP A 706 -29.18 -17.40 -4.00
CA TRP A 706 -28.94 -16.20 -3.19
C TRP A 706 -29.32 -14.90 -3.91
N ARG A 707 -29.28 -14.90 -5.25
CA ARG A 707 -29.49 -13.72 -6.13
C ARG A 707 -30.72 -12.92 -5.71
N ASP A 708 -31.88 -13.57 -5.80
CA ASP A 708 -33.18 -12.97 -5.58
C ASP A 708 -33.33 -12.37 -4.19
N LYS A 709 -32.64 -12.92 -3.18
CA LYS A 709 -32.73 -12.48 -1.80
C LYS A 709 -31.76 -11.34 -1.49
N LEU A 710 -30.52 -11.43 -1.95
CA LEU A 710 -29.51 -10.39 -1.82
C LEU A 710 -29.93 -9.10 -2.54
N LEU A 711 -30.47 -9.22 -3.76
CA LEU A 711 -31.05 -8.09 -4.50
C LEU A 711 -32.21 -7.42 -3.75
N LYS A 712 -33.17 -8.20 -3.22
CA LYS A 712 -34.31 -7.67 -2.45
C LYS A 712 -33.91 -6.99 -1.15
N LEU A 713 -32.75 -7.35 -0.58
CA LEU A 713 -32.16 -6.74 0.61
C LEU A 713 -31.21 -5.58 0.29
N GLY A 714 -30.95 -5.28 -0.99
CA GLY A 714 -29.98 -4.26 -1.41
C GLY A 714 -28.53 -4.57 -0.99
N GLN A 715 -28.24 -5.84 -0.70
CA GLN A 715 -27.00 -6.28 -0.07
C GLN A 715 -26.31 -7.32 -0.94
N THR A 716 -25.43 -6.88 -1.85
CA THR A 716 -24.64 -7.81 -2.69
C THR A 716 -23.36 -8.30 -2.01
N LYS A 717 -22.91 -7.64 -0.92
CA LYS A 717 -21.59 -7.86 -0.33
C LYS A 717 -21.60 -8.88 0.79
N VAL A 718 -20.75 -9.90 0.68
CA VAL A 718 -20.60 -10.96 1.69
C VAL A 718 -19.13 -11.16 2.07
N TYR A 719 -18.86 -11.31 3.36
CA TYR A 719 -17.49 -11.36 3.91
C TYR A 719 -17.23 -12.67 4.65
N PHE A 720 -16.01 -13.19 4.52
CA PHE A 720 -15.52 -14.34 5.28
C PHE A 720 -14.01 -14.24 5.49
N SER A 721 -13.45 -15.05 6.39
CA SER A 721 -12.01 -15.09 6.68
C SER A 721 -11.48 -16.50 6.45
N THR A 722 -10.23 -16.62 6.02
CA THR A 722 -9.60 -17.91 5.68
C THR A 722 -8.31 -18.15 6.47
N THR A 723 -7.86 -19.40 6.54
CA THR A 723 -6.49 -19.72 6.96
C THR A 723 -5.48 -19.43 5.83
N ALA A 724 -4.19 -19.48 6.15
CA ALA A 724 -3.08 -19.29 5.20
C ALA A 724 -2.93 -20.44 4.18
N GLU A 725 -3.25 -21.65 4.62
CA GLU A 725 -3.06 -22.91 3.90
C GLU A 725 -4.39 -23.71 3.83
N PRO A 726 -4.53 -24.68 2.89
CA PRO A 726 -5.68 -25.57 2.84
C PRO A 726 -5.94 -26.26 4.20
N PRO A 727 -7.20 -26.41 4.63
CA PRO A 727 -8.44 -26.28 3.86
C PRO A 727 -9.05 -24.87 3.85
N TYR A 728 -8.28 -23.80 4.09
CA TYR A 728 -8.74 -22.40 4.05
C TYR A 728 -9.89 -22.02 5.00
N ARG A 729 -10.35 -22.94 5.86
CA ARG A 729 -11.48 -22.76 6.77
C ARG A 729 -11.00 -22.33 8.16
N LYS A 730 -11.41 -21.15 8.63
CA LYS A 730 -11.32 -20.77 10.04
C LYS A 730 -12.51 -21.32 10.84
N THR A 731 -12.32 -21.50 12.14
CA THR A 731 -13.38 -21.84 13.11
C THR A 731 -13.79 -20.57 13.85
N SER A 732 -15.02 -20.09 13.64
CA SER A 732 -15.48 -18.83 14.26
C SER A 732 -16.33 -19.05 15.51
N TYR A 733 -16.11 -18.20 16.52
CA TYR A 733 -16.91 -18.12 17.74
C TYR A 733 -17.34 -16.66 17.98
N ILE A 734 -18.60 -16.48 18.36
CA ILE A 734 -19.10 -15.25 18.98
C ILE A 734 -18.61 -15.23 20.44
N VAL A 735 -18.04 -14.12 20.87
CA VAL A 735 -17.60 -13.92 22.26
C VAL A 735 -18.33 -12.70 22.84
N ASP A 736 -19.37 -12.96 23.64
CA ASP A 736 -20.15 -11.94 24.34
C ASP A 736 -19.61 -11.75 25.76
N THR A 737 -19.26 -10.52 26.14
CA THR A 737 -18.60 -10.20 27.42
C THR A 737 -19.28 -9.06 28.15
N LEU A 738 -19.41 -9.15 29.48
CA LEU A 738 -19.95 -8.10 30.33
C LEU A 738 -18.88 -7.58 31.29
N THR A 739 -18.49 -6.31 31.15
CA THR A 739 -17.36 -5.70 31.87
C THR A 739 -17.79 -4.99 33.17
N TRP A 740 -16.94 -5.04 34.22
CA TRP A 740 -17.10 -4.21 35.43
C TRP A 740 -15.77 -3.58 35.84
N ASN A 741 -15.44 -2.44 35.23
CA ASN A 741 -14.20 -1.71 35.51
C ASN A 741 -14.53 -0.25 35.82
N GLN A 742 -14.25 0.19 37.06
CA GLN A 742 -14.52 1.56 37.52
C GLN A 742 -13.76 2.63 36.71
N TYR A 743 -12.61 2.27 36.16
CA TYR A 743 -11.80 3.12 35.30
C TYR A 743 -11.76 2.53 33.89
N LEU A 744 -12.02 3.37 32.90
CA LEU A 744 -11.90 3.07 31.48
C LEU A 744 -10.51 2.51 31.14
N ARG A 745 -10.48 1.35 30.46
CA ARG A 745 -9.26 0.74 29.90
C ARG A 745 -9.45 0.41 28.43
N TRP A 746 -8.33 0.42 27.71
CA TRP A 746 -8.24 0.10 26.29
C TRP A 746 -7.21 -1.00 26.08
N GLY A 747 -7.55 -2.02 25.30
CA GLY A 747 -6.66 -3.14 25.02
C GLY A 747 -7.17 -4.05 23.91
N ILE A 748 -6.33 -5.01 23.51
CA ILE A 748 -6.68 -6.07 22.57
C ILE A 748 -6.93 -7.37 23.33
N VAL A 749 -7.76 -8.26 22.78
CA VAL A 749 -8.08 -9.56 23.38
C VAL A 749 -7.34 -10.67 22.65
N ILE A 750 -6.70 -11.55 23.42
CA ILE A 750 -6.12 -12.80 22.92
C ILE A 750 -6.78 -13.95 23.69
N LEU A 751 -7.30 -14.92 22.95
CA LEU A 751 -7.96 -16.12 23.45
C LEU A 751 -7.19 -17.36 22.99
N HIS A 752 -6.94 -18.30 23.90
CA HIS A 752 -6.47 -19.63 23.56
C HIS A 752 -7.54 -20.67 23.91
N LEU A 753 -7.90 -21.52 22.96
CA LEU A 753 -8.66 -22.75 23.23
C LEU A 753 -7.67 -23.90 23.41
N HIS A 754 -7.89 -24.76 24.41
CA HIS A 754 -7.03 -25.90 24.71
C HIS A 754 -7.83 -27.21 24.65
N SER A 755 -7.25 -28.23 24.02
CA SER A 755 -7.75 -29.62 24.06
C SER A 755 -6.58 -30.59 24.23
N GLY A 756 -6.45 -31.19 25.40
CA GLY A 756 -5.32 -32.06 25.75
C GLY A 756 -3.98 -31.32 25.75
N LYS A 757 -3.23 -31.47 24.65
CA LYS A 757 -1.96 -30.77 24.38
C LYS A 757 -2.06 -29.72 23.27
N ASN A 758 -3.15 -29.72 22.49
CA ASN A 758 -3.32 -28.83 21.36
C ASN A 758 -3.85 -27.48 21.84
N VAL A 759 -3.37 -26.40 21.23
CA VAL A 759 -3.71 -25.02 21.58
C VAL A 759 -3.84 -24.21 20.30
N THR A 760 -4.94 -23.46 20.13
CA THR A 760 -5.13 -22.53 19.01
C THR A 760 -5.40 -21.11 19.53
N GLU A 761 -4.83 -20.10 18.88
CA GLU A 761 -5.00 -18.67 19.21
C GLU A 761 -6.10 -18.03 18.34
N ALA A 762 -6.91 -17.18 18.96
CA ALA A 762 -7.66 -16.13 18.27
C ALA A 762 -7.29 -14.78 18.88
N ARG A 763 -6.86 -13.87 18.01
CA ARG A 763 -6.34 -12.55 18.39
C ARG A 763 -7.22 -11.47 17.77
N ILE A 764 -7.73 -10.60 18.64
CA ILE A 764 -8.74 -9.58 18.32
C ILE A 764 -8.06 -8.22 18.53
N ASP A 765 -7.26 -7.81 17.55
CA ASP A 765 -6.43 -6.59 17.60
C ASP A 765 -6.69 -5.59 16.45
N HIS A 766 -7.66 -5.87 15.58
CA HIS A 766 -8.14 -4.93 14.54
C HIS A 766 -8.74 -3.63 15.11
N LYS A 767 -9.02 -3.60 16.43
CA LYS A 767 -9.57 -2.47 17.17
C LYS A 767 -9.19 -2.55 18.65
N LEU A 768 -8.88 -1.41 19.26
CA LEU A 768 -8.79 -1.30 20.72
C LEU A 768 -10.19 -1.42 21.35
N LEU A 769 -10.38 -2.45 22.18
CA LEU A 769 -11.63 -2.75 22.87
C LEU A 769 -11.74 -1.92 24.16
N ARG A 770 -12.98 -1.59 24.55
CA ARG A 770 -13.29 -0.60 25.59
C ARG A 770 -13.84 -1.26 26.86
N PHE A 771 -13.00 -1.37 27.88
CA PHE A 771 -13.35 -2.01 29.14
C PHE A 771 -13.69 -0.95 30.19
N GLU A 772 -14.97 -0.86 30.57
CA GLU A 772 -15.49 0.08 31.56
C GLU A 772 -16.52 -0.63 32.45
N GLN A 773 -17.49 0.09 33.04
CA GLN A 773 -18.49 -0.51 33.93
C GLN A 773 -19.83 -0.74 33.21
N HIS A 774 -20.37 -1.97 33.32
CA HIS A 774 -21.62 -2.45 32.70
C HIS A 774 -21.63 -2.56 31.17
N THR A 775 -20.51 -2.36 30.47
CA THR A 775 -20.49 -2.47 29.01
C THR A 775 -20.51 -3.93 28.58
N ASN A 776 -21.54 -4.27 27.80
CA ASN A 776 -21.62 -5.51 27.03
C ASN A 776 -20.85 -5.33 25.70
N MET A 777 -19.92 -6.22 25.39
CA MET A 777 -19.21 -6.26 24.11
C MET A 777 -19.37 -7.63 23.45
N LYS A 778 -19.86 -7.61 22.21
CA LYS A 778 -19.85 -8.76 21.29
C LYS A 778 -18.61 -8.68 20.41
N LEU A 779 -17.86 -9.77 20.32
CA LEU A 779 -16.62 -9.89 19.56
C LEU A 779 -16.69 -11.12 18.63
N LEU A 780 -15.98 -11.07 17.50
CA LEU A 780 -15.71 -12.24 16.67
C LEU A 780 -14.32 -12.78 17.01
N ALA A 781 -14.24 -14.02 17.50
CA ALA A 781 -12.99 -14.75 17.65
C ALA A 781 -12.89 -15.78 16.51
N GLN A 782 -11.80 -15.78 15.75
CA GLN A 782 -11.58 -16.72 14.65
C GLN A 782 -10.26 -17.47 14.86
N PHE A 783 -10.34 -18.80 14.90
CA PHE A 783 -9.21 -19.69 15.13
C PHE A 783 -8.83 -20.39 13.82
N ASP A 784 -7.55 -20.72 13.65
CA ASP A 784 -7.03 -21.41 12.46
C ASP A 784 -7.18 -22.93 12.53
N GLU A 785 -7.41 -23.49 13.73
CA GLU A 785 -7.76 -24.89 13.96
C GLU A 785 -9.16 -25.02 14.59
N ASP A 786 -9.81 -26.18 14.40
CA ASP A 786 -11.00 -26.57 15.15
C ASP A 786 -10.61 -27.51 16.30
N LEU A 787 -10.59 -26.98 17.54
CA LEU A 787 -10.35 -27.79 18.74
C LEU A 787 -11.66 -28.08 19.48
N TYR A 788 -12.05 -29.35 19.50
CA TYR A 788 -13.19 -29.85 20.26
C TYR A 788 -12.92 -31.25 20.84
N PRO A 789 -13.29 -31.54 22.10
CA PRO A 789 -13.91 -30.64 23.07
C PRO A 789 -12.92 -29.61 23.64
N VAL A 790 -13.40 -28.41 23.96
CA VAL A 790 -12.61 -27.37 24.64
C VAL A 790 -12.53 -27.68 26.14
N GLU A 791 -11.35 -28.09 26.60
CA GLU A 791 -11.14 -28.48 28.01
C GLU A 791 -10.84 -27.28 28.92
N LYS A 792 -10.13 -26.29 28.38
CA LYS A 792 -9.73 -25.04 29.06
C LYS A 792 -9.71 -23.91 28.04
N ILE A 793 -9.87 -22.69 28.55
CA ILE A 793 -9.74 -21.45 27.79
C ILE A 793 -8.77 -20.54 28.54
N SER A 794 -7.78 -19.99 27.85
CA SER A 794 -6.99 -18.87 28.39
C SER A 794 -7.44 -17.57 27.77
N LEU A 795 -7.47 -16.52 28.58
CA LEU A 795 -7.77 -15.16 28.15
C LEU A 795 -6.66 -14.22 28.61
N ARG A 796 -6.23 -13.32 27.71
CA ARG A 796 -5.26 -12.26 27.98
C ARG A 796 -5.77 -10.96 27.37
N VAL A 797 -5.87 -9.91 28.18
CA VAL A 797 -6.12 -8.54 27.70
C VAL A 797 -4.79 -7.80 27.69
N VAL A 798 -4.32 -7.43 26.50
CA VAL A 798 -3.05 -6.71 26.32
C VAL A 798 -3.34 -5.22 26.19
N THR A 799 -2.72 -4.41 27.05
CA THR A 799 -2.90 -2.96 27.10
C THR A 799 -1.57 -2.26 26.83
N GLY A 800 -1.60 -1.04 26.28
CA GLY A 800 -0.40 -0.29 25.91
C GLY A 800 0.53 0.11 27.08
N ASN A 801 0.10 -0.14 28.33
CA ASN A 801 0.88 0.14 29.53
C ASN A 801 1.97 -0.92 29.76
N VAL A 802 3.12 -0.76 29.09
CA VAL A 802 4.32 -1.59 29.33
C VAL A 802 5.07 -1.16 30.60
N ILE A 803 4.97 0.12 30.98
CA ILE A 803 5.66 0.72 32.13
C ILE A 803 4.61 1.34 33.07
N GLY A 804 4.45 0.78 34.27
CA GLY A 804 3.51 1.27 35.29
C GLY A 804 2.96 0.14 36.17
N PRO A 805 2.11 0.48 37.17
CA PRO A 805 1.37 -0.52 37.95
C PRO A 805 0.32 -1.20 37.06
N ARG A 806 0.23 -2.54 37.11
CA ARG A 806 -0.79 -3.30 36.38
C ARG A 806 -2.15 -3.15 37.05
N TYR A 807 -3.17 -2.82 36.26
CA TYR A 807 -4.55 -2.73 36.71
C TYR A 807 -5.31 -4.05 36.52
N LYS A 808 -6.30 -4.28 37.40
CA LYS A 808 -7.20 -5.44 37.33
C LYS A 808 -8.36 -5.15 36.39
N ILE A 809 -8.71 -6.15 35.59
CA ILE A 809 -9.85 -6.15 34.67
C ILE A 809 -10.82 -7.24 35.14
N ARG A 810 -12.10 -6.89 35.32
CA ARG A 810 -13.16 -7.82 35.72
C ARG A 810 -14.19 -7.99 34.61
N LEU A 811 -14.48 -9.25 34.27
CA LEU A 811 -15.59 -9.68 33.43
C LEU A 811 -16.61 -10.40 34.33
N LEU A 812 -17.85 -9.90 34.38
CA LEU A 812 -18.94 -10.54 35.12
C LEU A 812 -19.42 -11.82 34.42
N ARG A 813 -19.44 -11.79 33.08
CA ARG A 813 -19.76 -12.90 32.18
C ARG A 813 -18.84 -12.84 30.97
N ILE A 814 -18.35 -14.00 30.54
CA ILE A 814 -17.89 -14.26 29.17
C ILE A 814 -18.64 -15.50 28.67
N MET A 815 -19.25 -15.38 27.50
CA MET A 815 -19.96 -16.43 26.78
C MET A 815 -19.30 -16.61 25.41
N ILE A 816 -19.01 -17.84 25.05
CA ILE A 816 -18.29 -18.22 23.83
C ILE A 816 -19.19 -19.20 23.07
N THR A 817 -19.84 -18.70 22.04
CA THR A 817 -20.86 -19.41 21.25
C THR A 817 -20.29 -19.77 19.88
N PRO A 818 -20.26 -21.06 19.50
CA PRO A 818 -19.87 -21.49 18.15
C PRO A 818 -20.72 -20.78 17.09
N LEU A 819 -20.10 -20.21 16.05
CA LEU A 819 -20.83 -19.53 14.98
C LEU A 819 -21.22 -20.51 13.86
N ASP A 820 -20.24 -21.25 13.35
CA ASP A 820 -20.40 -22.08 12.14
C ASP A 820 -20.88 -23.53 12.45
N LEU A 821 -21.13 -23.85 13.73
CA LEU A 821 -21.37 -25.20 14.26
C LEU A 821 -22.42 -25.18 15.40
N PRO A 822 -23.71 -24.91 15.09
CA PRO A 822 -24.77 -24.64 16.07
C PRO A 822 -25.18 -25.86 16.93
N GLU A 823 -24.76 -27.08 16.56
CA GLU A 823 -24.96 -28.29 17.35
C GLU A 823 -24.06 -28.37 18.59
N ARG A 824 -23.04 -27.49 18.69
CA ARG A 824 -22.16 -27.38 19.85
C ARG A 824 -22.73 -26.35 20.85
N PRO A 825 -22.89 -26.70 22.14
CA PRO A 825 -23.46 -25.81 23.14
C PRO A 825 -22.52 -24.63 23.47
N PRO A 826 -23.06 -23.46 23.84
CA PRO A 826 -22.26 -22.29 24.23
C PRO A 826 -21.52 -22.52 25.55
N LEU A 827 -20.30 -22.00 25.63
CA LEU A 827 -19.38 -22.13 26.76
C LEU A 827 -19.34 -20.83 27.56
N CYS A 828 -19.62 -20.91 28.86
CA CYS A 828 -19.66 -19.76 29.76
C CYS A 828 -18.53 -19.78 30.80
N ARG A 829 -18.17 -18.58 31.28
CA ARG A 829 -17.51 -18.36 32.56
C ARG A 829 -18.03 -17.09 33.21
N TYR A 830 -18.31 -17.17 34.50
CA TYR A 830 -18.78 -16.06 35.33
C TYR A 830 -17.67 -15.59 36.29
N ASP A 831 -17.76 -14.32 36.67
CA ASP A 831 -16.86 -13.57 37.56
C ASP A 831 -15.38 -13.91 37.41
N LEU A 832 -14.80 -13.42 36.31
CA LEU A 832 -13.38 -13.58 35.97
C LEU A 832 -12.63 -12.27 36.23
N VAL A 833 -11.69 -12.30 37.17
CA VAL A 833 -10.75 -11.20 37.45
C VAL A 833 -9.38 -11.57 36.91
N MET A 834 -8.78 -10.68 36.11
CA MET A 834 -7.43 -10.81 35.56
C MET A 834 -6.62 -9.53 35.80
N GLU A 835 -5.29 -9.62 35.69
CA GLU A 835 -4.43 -8.44 35.63
C GLU A 835 -4.06 -8.16 34.16
N GLU A 836 -4.01 -6.89 33.77
CA GLU A 836 -3.65 -6.54 32.39
C GLU A 836 -2.27 -7.09 31.99
N ASN A 837 -2.10 -7.36 30.69
CA ASN A 837 -0.92 -8.02 30.11
C ASN A 837 -0.61 -9.43 30.66
N THR A 838 -1.44 -9.97 31.55
CA THR A 838 -1.30 -11.28 32.20
C THR A 838 -2.35 -12.25 31.66
N GLU A 839 -1.97 -13.51 31.45
CA GLU A 839 -2.86 -14.55 30.92
C GLU A 839 -3.54 -15.31 32.06
N VAL A 840 -4.84 -15.59 31.93
CA VAL A 840 -5.62 -16.32 32.92
C VAL A 840 -6.34 -17.49 32.25
N THR A 841 -5.96 -18.71 32.62
CA THR A 841 -6.61 -19.96 32.19
C THR A 841 -7.74 -20.35 33.12
N PHE A 842 -8.90 -20.70 32.56
CA PHE A 842 -10.04 -21.24 33.29
C PHE A 842 -10.62 -22.46 32.57
N LYS A 843 -11.32 -23.33 33.31
CA LYS A 843 -12.19 -24.35 32.71
C LYS A 843 -13.56 -23.71 32.42
N PRO A 844 -14.07 -23.76 31.18
CA PRO A 844 -15.43 -23.32 30.89
C PRO A 844 -16.47 -24.25 31.50
N VAL A 845 -17.68 -23.73 31.69
CA VAL A 845 -18.89 -24.51 31.95
C VAL A 845 -19.84 -24.38 30.76
N LEU A 846 -20.84 -25.25 30.65
CA LEU A 846 -21.98 -24.98 29.76
C LEU A 846 -22.73 -23.74 30.28
N CYS A 847 -23.25 -22.91 29.39
CA CYS A 847 -24.14 -21.81 29.80
C CYS A 847 -25.47 -22.37 30.33
N ASP A 848 -25.94 -21.82 31.45
CA ASP A 848 -27.21 -22.21 32.07
C ASP A 848 -28.35 -21.30 31.56
N GLU A 849 -29.51 -21.88 31.24
CA GLU A 849 -30.66 -21.13 30.71
C GLU A 849 -31.23 -20.13 31.73
N SER A 850 -31.01 -20.34 33.04
CA SER A 850 -31.37 -19.36 34.07
C SER A 850 -30.45 -18.14 34.16
N HIS A 851 -29.39 -18.07 33.32
CA HIS A 851 -28.34 -17.04 33.37
C HIS A 851 -27.97 -16.45 31.98
N LEU A 852 -28.83 -16.65 30.97
CA LEU A 852 -28.70 -16.07 29.62
C LEU A 852 -29.32 -14.66 29.53
#